data_AF-A0A671UP12-F1
#
_entry.id   AF-A0A671UP12-F1
#
_cell.length_a   1.000
_cell.length_b   1.000
_cell.length_c   1.000
_cell.angle_alpha   90.00
_cell.angle_beta   90.00
_cell.angle_gamma   90.00
#
_symmetry.space_group_name_H-M   'P 1'
#
loop_
_entity.id
_entity.type
_entity.pdbx_description
1 polymer ?
#
loop_
_entity_poly.entity_id
_entity_poly.type
_entity_poly.pdbx_seq_one_letter_code
_entity_poly.pdbx_strand_id
1 'polypeptide(L)'
;ILLHIFHLMFRCLIPVSSYDTWKELYFMSCVLQDQSVCFQPQQEEQQPEELMFEEDSVLGEEEEEEEGSRNKVLVELELLVCKTRQMLGSMMTTGRKVLLTALLGITGIIFPSLSSLLYLLCFQVLCTWWAWSGQVPPLLFRCVSVMSLLYSSSHFLLFYCYQLPSLQESWPPNHTSTSVFGLVSVVSVDCATPWRLQVNSELSWFHFISPLMLLLLYNTVAGLWRNQVIDEVSGDITAEKRRELWRKAHDRPDYTLETCVFEGEGWEEEEEEDEVEVRKSCDEGSSAASMAFMFLMKQSYICALIAMMAWSITYVSWLTCVLLLWSCVLWMMRERRRYTLMSSPWLVAYGNLLVILQYVYSFPSVKEVPGLFPRKDDPCRELASKLMCLLTFWLLLRQALTEKRDRQKDQQTVTQLSAITVHFKDEQRADKDLQEKNKEDEEVLYEEVLLLQREGGVKMEALVAVVTRMFVKYWIYVCGTMFFFVSFEGKIVLYKVIYMVMFLCCVALYQLNYERWRALLRGFWVAVVVYSMLVLILVYTFQFPSSPHTWSYYSGLSTHRLEDVGLEKFSVPVLFTKIFIPAAFLLVCIVHLHYFHEPFLQLTDLKTVVDTHNSTITSDQISSVCNGRLVHSDGSLFDLSAGGAPQLLPEEEKRGGQREIQEETEEKWIKKEEEEEEGFSLLVSWRLVVDRLSVLFLRLLLSLQRLQHLLWWLLELHIVKIVSSYIIWVSVKEVCVFNLLFVLCVAVALPCRPWRPLLSGMCTVWTCVVTVCKMLYQLNVVQPTRYSSNCTMPGNSSTDLSGSLLYSGPVDPAQWVGLRKTDGKLLDYLRYNLMMLALLAFEVTIYRHQELYRLRHNQVPPPTRTLFHDITRHHLDDGMLSCMKYFLNYFFYKFGLETCFLMAVNVIGQRMDLFAVGHALGLITVLSCRSRKRIASVWPKYCYFLSGVLCFQYVLCIGFPPAACKDYPWRPPSSNVDSNVVKWLFLPDHLTPPNPLFLLYDFLLLLGASLQLQVFEEEVQASVQILAGDNCELDEDEGHMSDLIRRSYLDMMKVIIFSYMFWFVLTIIFITGTTRISIFCMGYLVACFYFLLVGGDLLLKPVKSILVYWDCLIGYNVFVITMKNILSILACGFIKSLVLNHCWLIQLFSLACTIKGYTKPEQQSSKQCELPSDEAGIIWDGVCFCFLLLQRRVFRSHYFLYVVLDLQNTQLLASRYVLTITPRQI
;
A
#
# COMPACT_ATOMS: atom_id res chain seq x y z
N ILE A 1 -32.95 34.99 24.62
CA ILE A 1 -31.70 34.43 25.22
C ILE A 1 -30.51 35.37 24.96
N LEU A 2 -30.08 35.64 23.73
CA LEU A 2 -29.00 36.61 23.43
C LEU A 2 -29.25 38.04 23.96
N LEU A 3 -30.48 38.56 23.87
CA LEU A 3 -30.84 39.86 24.47
C LEU A 3 -30.80 39.84 26.01
N HIS A 4 -31.11 38.69 26.62
CA HIS A 4 -31.10 38.51 28.07
C HIS A 4 -29.67 38.36 28.61
N ILE A 5 -28.77 37.77 27.81
CA ILE A 5 -27.32 37.75 28.02
C ILE A 5 -26.73 39.14 27.85
N PHE A 6 -27.18 39.91 26.84
CA PHE A 6 -26.80 41.32 26.67
C PHE A 6 -27.21 42.16 27.88
N HIS A 7 -28.42 41.95 28.41
CA HIS A 7 -28.94 42.67 29.58
C HIS A 7 -28.29 42.22 30.91
N LEU A 8 -27.89 40.95 31.04
CA LEU A 8 -27.13 40.45 32.20
C LEU A 8 -25.67 40.93 32.18
N MET A 9 -25.02 40.92 31.01
CA MET A 9 -23.66 41.46 30.89
C MET A 9 -23.61 42.96 31.13
N PHE A 10 -24.60 43.72 30.65
CA PHE A 10 -24.69 45.17 30.92
C PHE A 10 -24.83 45.49 32.42
N ARG A 11 -25.48 44.61 33.19
CA ARG A 11 -25.59 44.73 34.66
C ARG A 11 -24.32 44.36 35.42
N CYS A 12 -23.45 43.52 34.86
CA CYS A 12 -22.18 43.13 35.51
C CYS A 12 -20.99 44.04 35.15
N LEU A 13 -21.08 44.87 34.10
CA LEU A 13 -19.93 45.57 33.52
C LEU A 13 -19.92 47.09 33.65
N ILE A 14 -20.93 47.73 34.25
CA ILE A 14 -20.92 49.16 34.56
C ILE A 14 -20.92 49.33 36.09
N PRO A 15 -19.81 49.73 36.72
CA PRO A 15 -19.87 50.28 38.07
C PRO A 15 -20.57 51.64 37.94
N VAL A 16 -21.77 51.76 38.50
CA VAL A 16 -22.43 53.06 38.66
C VAL A 16 -21.52 53.93 39.52
N SER A 17 -20.94 54.94 38.88
CA SER A 17 -20.06 55.92 39.48
C SER A 17 -20.80 56.76 40.51
N SER A 18 -20.02 57.18 41.51
CA SER A 18 -20.20 58.38 42.33
C SER A 18 -21.21 58.25 43.47
N TYR A 19 -20.74 57.85 44.66
CA TYR A 19 -20.88 58.68 45.87
C TYR A 19 -20.11 58.16 47.11
N ASP A 20 -19.61 56.91 47.14
CA ASP A 20 -19.04 56.35 48.39
C ASP A 20 -17.52 56.07 48.42
N THR A 21 -16.76 56.29 47.33
CA THR A 21 -15.32 55.96 47.29
C THR A 21 -14.38 57.04 47.86
N TRP A 22 -14.90 58.15 48.39
CA TRP A 22 -14.08 59.17 49.06
C TRP A 22 -13.94 58.97 50.58
N LYS A 23 -14.68 58.02 51.19
CA LYS A 23 -14.66 57.81 52.66
C LYS A 23 -13.71 56.72 53.15
N GLU A 24 -13.26 55.81 52.28
CA GLU A 24 -12.41 54.67 52.68
C GLU A 24 -10.90 54.95 52.58
N LEU A 25 -10.47 56.06 51.95
CA LEU A 25 -9.04 56.42 51.85
C LEU A 25 -8.45 57.06 53.12
N TYR A 26 -9.26 57.39 54.12
CA TYR A 26 -8.80 58.00 55.38
C TYR A 26 -8.79 57.02 56.58
N PHE A 27 -9.41 55.84 56.48
CA PHE A 27 -9.57 54.92 57.62
C PHE A 27 -8.55 53.76 57.63
N MET A 28 -7.91 53.46 56.50
CA MET A 28 -6.94 52.36 56.36
C MET A 28 -5.46 52.78 56.55
N SER A 29 -5.21 53.95 57.16
CA SER A 29 -3.86 54.43 57.47
C SER A 29 -3.50 54.36 58.96
N CYS A 30 -4.34 53.77 59.82
CA CYS A 30 -4.19 53.87 61.29
C CYS A 30 -4.15 52.56 62.10
N VAL A 31 -4.15 51.36 61.50
CA VAL A 31 -4.19 50.10 62.30
C VAL A 31 -3.19 49.03 61.84
N LEU A 32 -2.03 49.42 61.31
CA LEU A 32 -0.92 48.48 61.08
C LEU A 32 0.40 49.03 61.63
N GLN A 33 0.41 49.26 62.94
CA GLN A 33 1.63 49.33 63.72
C GLN A 33 1.35 48.93 65.17
N ASP A 34 1.23 47.63 65.44
CA ASP A 34 2.07 46.95 66.43
C ASP A 34 1.68 45.47 66.65
N GLN A 35 2.74 44.68 66.82
CA GLN A 35 2.86 43.42 67.56
C GLN A 35 2.30 42.10 67.01
N SER A 36 3.28 41.34 66.49
CA SER A 36 3.46 39.89 66.55
C SER A 36 3.27 39.27 67.96
N VAL A 37 2.47 38.20 68.08
CA VAL A 37 2.67 37.08 69.04
C VAL A 37 2.04 35.78 68.47
N CYS A 38 2.82 34.69 68.49
CA CYS A 38 2.47 33.30 68.14
C CYS A 38 1.47 32.62 69.12
N PHE A 39 0.74 31.57 68.69
CA PHE A 39 0.84 30.15 69.14
C PHE A 39 -0.46 29.33 68.89
N GLN A 40 -0.26 28.01 68.87
CA GLN A 40 -1.07 26.84 68.45
C GLN A 40 -2.47 26.59 69.07
N PRO A 41 -3.24 25.61 68.51
CA PRO A 41 -4.58 25.21 68.95
C PRO A 41 -4.60 24.07 69.99
N GLN A 42 -5.60 24.06 70.88
CA GLN A 42 -6.10 22.90 71.67
C GLN A 42 -7.58 23.19 72.03
N GLN A 43 -8.55 22.41 71.53
CA GLN A 43 -9.16 21.20 72.09
C GLN A 43 -9.96 21.43 73.39
N GLU A 44 -11.30 21.31 73.31
CA GLU A 44 -12.09 20.64 74.35
C GLU A 44 -13.46 20.19 73.79
N GLU A 45 -13.75 18.92 74.09
CA GLU A 45 -14.98 18.17 73.83
C GLU A 45 -16.11 18.61 74.78
N GLN A 46 -17.39 18.43 74.38
CA GLN A 46 -18.37 17.66 75.19
C GLN A 46 -19.74 17.50 74.49
N GLN A 47 -20.07 16.22 74.26
CA GLN A 47 -21.41 15.58 74.18
C GLN A 47 -22.19 15.71 75.51
N PRO A 48 -23.41 15.12 75.70
CA PRO A 48 -24.56 14.87 74.82
C PRO A 48 -25.93 15.23 75.48
N GLU A 49 -27.01 15.07 74.69
CA GLU A 49 -28.40 14.64 75.02
C GLU A 49 -29.16 15.16 76.27
N GLU A 50 -30.36 15.70 76.01
CA GLU A 50 -31.56 15.37 76.79
C GLU A 50 -32.80 15.26 75.88
N LEU A 51 -33.66 14.30 76.20
CA LEU A 51 -34.60 13.58 75.35
C LEU A 51 -36.07 13.93 75.69
N MET A 52 -36.96 13.64 74.73
CA MET A 52 -38.42 13.37 74.82
C MET A 52 -39.37 14.58 74.73
N PHE A 53 -40.52 14.52 74.06
CA PHE A 53 -41.50 13.43 73.94
C PHE A 53 -42.29 13.57 72.61
N GLU A 54 -42.52 12.43 71.93
CA GLU A 54 -43.73 11.92 71.22
C GLU A 54 -44.59 12.86 70.32
N GLU A 55 -45.27 12.42 69.26
CA GLU A 55 -45.51 11.11 68.63
C GLU A 55 -46.04 11.39 67.21
N ASP A 56 -45.56 10.61 66.23
CA ASP A 56 -46.34 9.89 65.22
C ASP A 56 -47.43 10.59 64.37
N SER A 57 -47.17 10.71 63.05
CA SER A 57 -47.54 9.65 62.09
C SER A 57 -47.85 10.13 60.65
N VAL A 58 -47.44 9.28 59.70
CA VAL A 58 -47.99 9.05 58.33
C VAL A 58 -47.48 9.90 57.15
N LEU A 59 -46.47 9.31 56.47
CA LEU A 59 -46.32 9.04 55.02
C LEU A 59 -46.62 10.15 53.99
N GLY A 60 -45.56 10.53 53.28
CA GLY A 60 -45.62 11.10 51.92
C GLY A 60 -44.29 11.75 51.51
N GLU A 61 -43.30 10.94 51.12
CA GLU A 61 -42.12 11.40 50.37
C GLU A 61 -42.53 11.99 49.02
N GLU A 62 -41.82 13.06 48.62
CA GLU A 62 -41.48 13.54 47.26
C GLU A 62 -41.57 15.08 47.18
N GLU A 63 -40.58 15.81 47.71
CA GLU A 63 -40.23 17.16 47.19
C GLU A 63 -38.86 17.74 47.65
N GLU A 64 -37.98 17.00 48.35
CA GLU A 64 -36.69 17.56 48.83
C GLU A 64 -35.40 17.15 48.06
N GLU A 65 -35.48 16.44 46.92
CA GLU A 65 -34.28 16.07 46.14
C GLU A 65 -33.84 17.08 45.06
N GLU A 66 -34.64 18.09 44.68
CA GLU A 66 -34.24 19.07 43.65
C GLU A 66 -33.37 20.25 44.17
N GLU A 67 -33.47 20.60 45.45
CA GLU A 67 -32.76 21.78 46.00
C GLU A 67 -31.27 21.51 46.30
N GLY A 68 -30.91 20.26 46.64
CA GLY A 68 -29.53 19.82 46.82
C GLY A 68 -28.72 19.76 45.53
N SER A 69 -29.34 19.43 44.39
CA SER A 69 -28.66 19.40 43.09
C SER A 69 -28.40 20.81 42.55
N ARG A 70 -29.33 21.75 42.73
CA ARG A 70 -29.17 23.16 42.32
C ARG A 70 -28.03 23.84 43.07
N ASN A 71 -27.89 23.63 44.38
CA ASN A 71 -26.80 24.23 45.15
C ASN A 71 -25.44 23.61 44.83
N LYS A 72 -25.38 22.30 44.53
CA LYS A 72 -24.14 21.64 44.08
C LYS A 72 -23.72 22.12 42.70
N VAL A 73 -24.67 22.29 41.78
CA VAL A 73 -24.43 22.90 40.46
C VAL A 73 -24.03 24.37 40.60
N LEU A 74 -24.64 25.14 41.52
CA LEU A 74 -24.28 26.54 41.77
C LEU A 74 -22.86 26.68 42.33
N VAL A 75 -22.47 25.80 43.26
CA VAL A 75 -21.12 25.74 43.84
C VAL A 75 -20.09 25.25 42.81
N GLU A 76 -20.42 24.26 41.98
CA GLU A 76 -19.58 23.89 40.84
C GLU A 76 -19.47 25.02 39.81
N LEU A 77 -20.54 25.79 39.58
CA LEU A 77 -20.52 26.96 38.70
C LEU A 77 -19.66 28.08 39.29
N GLU A 78 -19.76 28.36 40.59
CA GLU A 78 -18.93 29.34 41.29
C GLU A 78 -17.46 28.93 41.32
N LEU A 79 -17.18 27.64 41.53
CA LEU A 79 -15.83 27.09 41.48
C LEU A 79 -15.28 27.14 40.04
N LEU A 80 -16.09 26.84 39.02
CA LEU A 80 -15.75 27.00 37.61
C LEU A 80 -15.54 28.48 37.24
N VAL A 81 -16.34 29.40 37.77
CA VAL A 81 -16.20 30.85 37.56
C VAL A 81 -14.92 31.37 38.22
N CYS A 82 -14.61 30.93 39.44
CA CYS A 82 -13.36 31.27 40.12
C CYS A 82 -12.14 30.69 39.39
N LYS A 83 -12.21 29.42 38.96
CA LYS A 83 -11.14 28.75 38.22
C LYS A 83 -10.93 29.37 36.83
N THR A 84 -12.01 29.72 36.12
CA THR A 84 -11.94 30.43 34.84
C THR A 84 -11.44 31.86 35.00
N ARG A 85 -11.84 32.58 36.06
CA ARG A 85 -11.30 33.91 36.39
C ARG A 85 -9.81 33.86 36.73
N GLN A 86 -9.37 32.85 37.48
CA GLN A 86 -7.96 32.65 37.80
C GLN A 86 -7.14 32.24 36.56
N MET A 87 -7.66 31.35 35.71
CA MET A 87 -7.04 31.02 34.42
C MET A 87 -6.98 32.24 33.50
N LEU A 88 -8.04 33.05 33.41
CA LEU A 88 -8.08 34.27 32.62
C LEU A 88 -7.10 35.32 33.15
N GLY A 89 -6.99 35.46 34.48
CA GLY A 89 -6.01 36.30 35.15
C GLY A 89 -4.58 35.86 34.84
N SER A 90 -4.27 34.57 34.96
CA SER A 90 -2.96 33.98 34.63
C SER A 90 -2.62 34.12 33.14
N MET A 91 -3.61 33.96 32.26
CA MET A 91 -3.44 34.16 30.82
C MET A 91 -3.22 35.64 30.48
N MET A 92 -3.88 36.56 31.19
CA MET A 92 -3.68 38.00 31.05
C MET A 92 -2.34 38.48 31.61
N THR A 93 -1.71 37.80 32.57
CA THR A 93 -0.38 38.18 33.06
C THR A 93 0.73 37.58 32.21
N THR A 94 0.67 36.27 31.93
CA THR A 94 1.72 35.53 31.23
C THR A 94 1.61 35.64 29.70
N GLY A 95 0.39 35.80 29.16
CA GLY A 95 0.09 35.76 27.71
C GLY A 95 -0.42 37.08 27.10
N ARG A 96 -0.36 38.22 27.82
CA ARG A 96 -0.99 39.49 27.40
C ARG A 96 -0.75 39.92 25.95
N LYS A 97 0.49 39.79 25.47
CA LYS A 97 0.87 40.22 24.12
C LYS A 97 0.18 39.40 23.03
N VAL A 98 0.08 38.09 23.24
CA VAL A 98 -0.57 37.14 22.31
C VAL A 98 -2.09 37.30 22.36
N LEU A 99 -2.65 37.47 23.56
CA LEU A 99 -4.09 37.67 23.74
C LEU A 99 -4.58 38.95 23.04
N LEU A 100 -3.88 40.07 23.22
CA LEU A 100 -4.23 41.34 22.58
C LEU A 100 -4.15 41.27 21.05
N THR A 101 -3.06 40.71 20.53
CA THR A 101 -2.87 40.55 19.08
C THR A 101 -3.95 39.66 18.46
N ALA A 102 -4.28 38.53 19.09
CA ALA A 102 -5.36 37.66 18.62
C ALA A 102 -6.72 38.38 18.57
N LEU A 103 -7.07 39.17 19.61
CA LEU A 103 -8.33 39.91 19.66
C LEU A 103 -8.42 41.02 18.60
N LEU A 104 -7.31 41.73 18.33
CA LEU A 104 -7.22 42.69 17.22
C LEU A 104 -7.47 42.03 15.86
N GLY A 105 -6.90 40.84 15.64
CA GLY A 105 -7.13 40.05 14.43
C GLY A 105 -8.60 39.65 14.29
N ILE A 106 -9.18 39.03 15.32
CA ILE A 106 -10.57 38.54 15.29
C ILE A 106 -11.55 39.70 15.08
N THR A 107 -11.40 40.81 15.80
CA THR A 107 -12.25 42.01 15.62
C THR A 107 -12.13 42.62 14.23
N GLY A 108 -10.94 42.59 13.63
CA GLY A 108 -10.73 43.06 12.25
C GLY A 108 -11.43 42.22 11.18
N ILE A 109 -11.62 40.91 11.41
CA ILE A 109 -12.14 39.96 10.40
C ILE A 109 -13.66 39.78 10.47
N ILE A 110 -14.25 39.85 11.66
CA ILE A 110 -15.66 39.48 11.88
C ILE A 110 -16.60 40.19 10.92
N PHE A 111 -16.36 41.48 10.69
CA PHE A 111 -17.14 42.27 9.78
C PHE A 111 -16.22 43.21 8.99
N PRO A 112 -16.07 43.02 7.67
CA PRO A 112 -15.16 43.82 6.86
C PRO A 112 -15.75 45.22 6.60
N SER A 113 -15.14 46.25 7.18
CA SER A 113 -15.48 47.65 6.96
C SER A 113 -14.23 48.52 7.01
N LEU A 114 -14.34 49.77 6.58
CA LEU A 114 -13.22 50.70 6.65
C LEU A 114 -12.76 50.94 8.10
N SER A 115 -13.69 50.89 9.07
CA SER A 115 -13.36 51.04 10.49
C SER A 115 -12.66 49.82 11.08
N SER A 116 -13.08 48.60 10.71
CA SER A 116 -12.42 47.37 11.17
C SER A 116 -11.09 47.06 10.46
N LEU A 117 -10.83 47.66 9.30
CA LEU A 117 -9.54 47.58 8.60
C LEU A 117 -8.36 48.02 9.50
N LEU A 118 -8.56 49.05 10.33
CA LEU A 118 -7.51 49.55 11.23
C LEU A 118 -7.08 48.52 12.26
N TYR A 119 -8.01 47.72 12.83
CA TYR A 119 -7.64 46.62 13.73
C TYR A 119 -6.86 45.53 13.01
N LEU A 120 -7.25 45.20 11.77
CA LEU A 120 -6.55 44.21 10.95
C LEU A 120 -5.12 44.66 10.59
N LEU A 121 -4.93 45.94 10.24
CA LEU A 121 -3.61 46.50 9.94
C LEU A 121 -2.71 46.50 11.18
N CYS A 122 -3.23 46.93 12.34
CA CYS A 122 -2.50 46.85 13.61
C CYS A 122 -2.08 45.40 13.93
N PHE A 123 -2.98 44.44 13.74
CA PHE A 123 -2.69 43.02 13.88
C PHE A 123 -1.56 42.55 12.94
N GLN A 124 -1.66 42.86 11.64
CA GLN A 124 -0.65 42.48 10.65
C GLN A 124 0.73 43.09 10.93
N VAL A 125 0.78 44.36 11.35
CA VAL A 125 2.03 45.04 11.72
C VAL A 125 2.66 44.38 12.94
N LEU A 126 1.88 44.11 14.00
CA LEU A 126 2.38 43.45 15.20
C LEU A 126 2.92 42.04 14.91
N CYS A 127 2.20 41.25 14.12
CA CYS A 127 2.64 39.90 13.74
C CYS A 127 3.87 39.92 12.82
N THR A 128 3.93 40.85 11.86
CA THR A 128 5.08 40.98 10.95
C THR A 128 6.32 41.47 11.70
N TRP A 129 6.15 42.40 12.64
CA TRP A 129 7.24 42.85 13.52
C TRP A 129 7.76 41.72 14.39
N TRP A 130 6.85 40.95 15.01
CA TRP A 130 7.22 39.78 15.80
C TRP A 130 7.99 38.74 14.95
N ALA A 131 7.56 38.46 13.73
CA ALA A 131 8.25 37.54 12.83
C ALA A 131 9.67 38.04 12.49
N TRP A 132 9.85 39.35 12.35
CA TRP A 132 11.13 39.98 12.00
C TRP A 132 12.13 40.03 13.16
N SER A 133 11.76 40.62 14.30
CA SER A 133 12.68 40.87 15.42
C SER A 133 12.64 39.77 16.49
N GLY A 134 11.53 39.04 16.61
CA GLY A 134 11.27 38.07 17.68
C GLY A 134 10.67 38.64 18.95
N GLN A 135 10.84 39.94 19.17
CA GLN A 135 10.28 40.65 20.30
C GLN A 135 9.61 41.94 19.80
N VAL A 136 8.37 42.16 20.23
CA VAL A 136 7.69 43.42 19.99
C VAL A 136 8.19 44.43 21.03
N PRO A 137 8.73 45.59 20.61
CA PRO A 137 9.25 46.59 21.53
C PRO A 137 8.12 47.06 22.47
N PRO A 138 8.41 47.21 23.78
CA PRO A 138 7.38 47.51 24.78
C PRO A 138 6.70 48.85 24.51
N LEU A 139 7.44 49.81 23.94
CA LEU A 139 6.95 51.13 23.54
C LEU A 139 5.88 51.06 22.43
N LEU A 140 6.11 50.23 21.40
CA LEU A 140 5.17 50.02 20.32
C LEU A 140 3.91 49.28 20.81
N PHE A 141 4.09 48.26 21.66
CA PHE A 141 2.97 47.54 22.28
C PHE A 141 2.11 48.45 23.16
N ARG A 142 2.74 49.34 23.95
CA ARG A 142 2.05 50.32 24.80
C ARG A 142 1.27 51.32 23.95
N CYS A 143 1.88 51.87 22.91
CA CYS A 143 1.21 52.79 21.98
C CYS A 143 -0.01 52.14 21.32
N VAL A 144 0.13 50.93 20.77
CA VAL A 144 -0.98 50.22 20.11
C VAL A 144 -2.09 49.88 21.12
N SER A 145 -1.75 49.52 22.36
CA SER A 145 -2.74 49.24 23.41
C SER A 145 -3.58 50.49 23.73
N VAL A 146 -2.95 51.64 23.95
CA VAL A 146 -3.64 52.91 24.24
C VAL A 146 -4.50 53.36 23.04
N MET A 147 -3.95 53.32 21.83
CA MET A 147 -4.69 53.69 20.62
C MET A 147 -5.88 52.76 20.36
N SER A 148 -5.72 51.45 20.59
CA SER A 148 -6.81 50.49 20.47
C SER A 148 -7.92 50.73 21.51
N LEU A 149 -7.57 51.19 22.72
CA LEU A 149 -8.54 51.52 23.77
C LEU A 149 -9.44 52.68 23.34
N LEU A 150 -8.82 53.79 22.92
CA LEU A 150 -9.53 54.99 22.47
C LEU A 150 -10.37 54.72 21.22
N TYR A 151 -9.81 53.97 20.26
CA TYR A 151 -10.47 53.68 19.00
C TYR A 151 -11.65 52.70 19.15
N SER A 152 -11.50 51.62 19.94
CA SER A 152 -12.61 50.69 20.21
C SER A 152 -13.78 51.32 20.96
N SER A 153 -13.49 52.19 21.94
CA SER A 153 -14.53 52.97 22.64
C SER A 153 -15.30 53.88 21.68
N SER A 154 -14.58 54.65 20.85
CA SER A 154 -15.18 55.57 19.87
C SER A 154 -15.98 54.83 18.80
N HIS A 155 -15.48 53.68 18.34
CA HIS A 155 -16.14 52.86 17.33
C HIS A 155 -17.42 52.20 17.85
N PHE A 156 -17.40 51.70 19.09
CA PHE A 156 -18.60 51.16 19.74
C PHE A 156 -19.67 52.24 19.96
N LEU A 157 -19.24 53.43 20.40
CA LEU A 157 -20.13 54.59 20.54
C LEU A 157 -20.79 54.97 19.21
N LEU A 158 -20.02 55.02 18.13
CA LEU A 158 -20.52 55.30 16.78
C LEU A 158 -21.57 54.27 16.33
N PHE A 159 -21.31 52.98 16.56
CA PHE A 159 -22.26 51.90 16.28
C PHE A 159 -23.56 52.03 17.09
N TYR A 160 -23.45 52.40 18.37
CA TYR A 160 -24.59 52.57 19.27
C TYR A 160 -25.44 53.78 18.86
N CYS A 161 -24.80 54.92 18.56
CA CYS A 161 -25.49 56.11 18.08
C CYS A 161 -26.22 55.85 16.76
N TYR A 162 -25.67 55.06 15.84
CA TYR A 162 -26.34 54.71 14.58
C TYR A 162 -27.63 53.87 14.75
N GLN A 163 -27.88 53.28 15.93
CA GLN A 163 -29.16 52.63 16.20
C GLN A 163 -30.30 53.63 16.49
N LEU A 164 -29.99 54.93 16.63
CA LEU A 164 -30.99 55.97 16.80
C LEU A 164 -31.75 56.22 15.49
N PRO A 165 -33.10 56.29 15.52
CA PRO A 165 -33.90 56.49 14.31
C PRO A 165 -33.51 57.72 13.48
N SER A 166 -33.17 58.84 14.14
CA SER A 166 -32.80 60.11 13.48
C SER A 166 -31.53 60.01 12.61
N LEU A 167 -30.58 59.14 12.99
CA LEU A 167 -29.34 58.94 12.25
C LEU A 167 -29.53 57.97 11.06
N GLN A 168 -30.40 56.97 11.21
CA GLN A 168 -30.77 56.06 10.11
C GLN A 168 -31.62 56.75 9.03
N GLU A 169 -32.39 57.77 9.40
CA GLU A 169 -33.15 58.60 8.46
C GLU A 169 -32.22 59.55 7.67
N SER A 170 -31.22 60.13 8.34
CA SER A 170 -30.22 61.00 7.71
C SER A 170 -29.26 60.21 6.80
N TRP A 171 -28.90 58.99 7.22
CA TRP A 171 -28.03 58.06 6.49
C TRP A 171 -28.72 56.70 6.33
N PRO A 172 -29.48 56.49 5.25
CA PRO A 172 -30.19 55.24 5.05
C PRO A 172 -29.20 54.06 4.88
N PRO A 173 -29.61 52.84 5.27
CA PRO A 173 -28.76 51.65 5.19
C PRO A 173 -28.30 51.29 3.77
N ASN A 174 -28.99 51.80 2.74
CA ASN A 174 -28.65 51.59 1.32
C ASN A 174 -27.59 52.57 0.77
N HIS A 175 -27.15 53.56 1.56
CA HIS A 175 -26.17 54.54 1.13
C HIS A 175 -24.75 53.92 1.05
N THR A 176 -23.92 54.35 0.10
CA THR A 176 -22.56 53.81 -0.05
C THR A 176 -21.70 54.08 1.17
N SER A 177 -21.82 55.26 1.79
CA SER A 177 -21.06 55.64 2.98
C SER A 177 -21.39 54.78 4.20
N THR A 178 -22.67 54.44 4.44
CA THR A 178 -23.07 53.58 5.56
C THR A 178 -22.53 52.17 5.40
N SER A 179 -22.55 51.65 4.16
CA SER A 179 -21.95 50.37 3.82
C SER A 179 -20.41 50.33 3.97
N VAL A 180 -19.69 51.39 3.58
CA VAL A 180 -18.22 51.45 3.67
C VAL A 180 -17.73 51.59 5.11
N PHE A 181 -18.39 52.43 5.92
CA PHE A 181 -18.09 52.53 7.35
C PHE A 181 -18.58 51.32 8.15
N GLY A 182 -19.41 50.47 7.55
CA GLY A 182 -19.90 49.26 8.17
C GLY A 182 -21.00 49.50 9.21
N LEU A 183 -21.78 50.56 9.03
CA LEU A 183 -22.89 50.91 9.92
C LEU A 183 -24.12 50.07 9.57
N VAL A 184 -24.43 49.10 10.43
CA VAL A 184 -25.52 48.14 10.24
C VAL A 184 -26.68 48.45 11.18
N SER A 185 -27.89 48.56 10.65
CA SER A 185 -29.12 48.77 11.41
C SER A 185 -29.61 47.42 11.97
N VAL A 186 -29.23 47.11 13.21
CA VAL A 186 -29.63 45.86 13.89
C VAL A 186 -31.11 45.90 14.29
N VAL A 187 -31.57 47.09 14.67
CA VAL A 187 -32.98 47.40 14.93
C VAL A 187 -33.56 48.03 13.67
N SER A 188 -34.59 47.41 13.08
CA SER A 188 -35.33 47.98 11.95
C SER A 188 -36.47 48.86 12.46
N VAL A 189 -36.62 50.03 11.83
CA VAL A 189 -37.68 51.00 12.16
C VAL A 189 -38.79 50.90 11.12
N ASP A 190 -39.90 50.27 11.50
CA ASP A 190 -41.14 50.32 10.71
C ASP A 190 -41.92 51.59 11.08
N CYS A 191 -42.07 52.52 10.14
CA CYS A 191 -42.85 53.76 10.34
C CYS A 191 -44.33 53.50 10.71
N ALA A 192 -44.84 52.29 10.47
CA ALA A 192 -46.20 51.88 10.83
C ALA A 192 -46.36 51.43 12.29
N THR A 193 -45.30 50.97 12.96
CA THR A 193 -45.33 50.47 14.35
C THR A 193 -44.06 50.82 15.13
N PRO A 194 -43.85 52.07 15.56
CA PRO A 194 -42.64 52.52 16.24
C PRO A 194 -42.42 51.91 17.63
N TRP A 195 -43.46 51.36 18.27
CA TRP A 195 -43.37 50.71 19.59
C TRP A 195 -42.87 49.25 19.53
N ARG A 196 -42.72 48.67 18.33
CA ARG A 196 -42.31 47.28 18.16
C ARG A 196 -40.83 47.24 17.80
N LEU A 197 -39.97 46.83 18.75
CA LEU A 197 -38.56 46.56 18.49
C LEU A 197 -38.46 45.34 17.54
N GLN A 198 -38.34 45.60 16.24
CA GLN A 198 -38.07 44.56 15.26
C GLN A 198 -36.56 44.46 15.06
N VAL A 199 -36.04 43.25 15.28
CA VAL A 199 -34.66 42.92 14.90
C VAL A 199 -34.70 42.51 13.43
N ASN A 200 -33.83 43.09 12.62
CA ASN A 200 -33.79 42.80 11.20
C ASN A 200 -33.42 41.32 10.97
N SER A 201 -34.37 40.52 10.49
CA SER A 201 -34.21 39.08 10.26
C SER A 201 -33.36 38.74 9.03
N GLU A 202 -33.03 39.72 8.19
CA GLU A 202 -32.17 39.54 7.01
C GLU A 202 -30.67 39.58 7.36
N LEU A 203 -30.32 39.92 8.61
CA LEU A 203 -28.93 39.98 9.06
C LEU A 203 -28.40 38.60 9.45
N SER A 204 -27.23 38.25 8.91
CA SER A 204 -26.48 37.06 9.29
C SER A 204 -25.80 37.19 10.68
N TRP A 205 -25.42 36.05 11.26
CA TRP A 205 -24.86 35.95 12.61
C TRP A 205 -23.65 36.87 12.89
N PHE A 206 -22.80 37.12 11.88
CA PHE A 206 -21.58 37.90 12.04
C PHE A 206 -21.84 39.39 12.31
N HIS A 207 -22.98 39.93 11.86
CA HIS A 207 -23.38 41.31 12.17
C HIS A 207 -23.69 41.50 13.66
N PHE A 208 -24.27 40.48 14.32
CA PHE A 208 -24.58 40.52 15.75
C PHE A 208 -23.35 40.33 16.64
N ILE A 209 -22.33 39.59 16.16
CA ILE A 209 -21.12 39.30 16.93
C ILE A 209 -20.11 40.46 16.89
N SER A 210 -20.12 41.29 15.84
CA SER A 210 -19.18 42.41 15.70
C SER A 210 -19.15 43.37 16.91
N PRO A 211 -20.29 43.91 17.41
CA PRO A 211 -20.29 44.80 18.58
C PRO A 211 -19.86 44.10 19.87
N LEU A 212 -20.20 42.81 20.04
CA LEU A 212 -19.79 42.01 21.20
C LEU A 212 -18.27 41.86 21.27
N MET A 213 -17.64 41.67 20.11
CA MET A 213 -16.19 41.49 20.01
C MET A 213 -15.43 42.80 20.16
N LEU A 214 -15.99 43.93 19.72
CA LEU A 214 -15.46 45.26 20.04
C LEU A 214 -15.49 45.54 21.54
N LEU A 215 -16.59 45.18 22.23
CA LEU A 215 -16.70 45.32 23.68
C LEU A 215 -15.71 44.41 24.41
N LEU A 216 -15.52 43.17 23.94
CA LEU A 216 -14.52 42.25 24.48
C LEU A 216 -13.09 42.80 24.30
N LEU A 217 -12.77 43.35 23.12
CA LEU A 217 -11.48 44.00 22.88
C LEU A 217 -11.27 45.20 23.81
N TYR A 218 -12.26 46.08 23.96
CA TYR A 218 -12.18 47.21 24.88
C TYR A 218 -11.91 46.76 26.32
N ASN A 219 -12.68 45.79 26.84
CA ASN A 219 -12.55 45.31 28.21
C ASN A 219 -11.20 44.63 28.48
N THR A 220 -10.69 43.86 27.52
CA THR A 220 -9.38 43.21 27.64
C THR A 220 -8.24 44.22 27.59
N VAL A 221 -8.29 45.20 26.68
CA VAL A 221 -7.31 46.29 26.63
C VAL A 221 -7.34 47.14 27.89
N ALA A 222 -8.54 47.48 28.40
CA ALA A 222 -8.70 48.23 29.64
C ALA A 222 -8.13 47.46 30.84
N GLY A 223 -8.38 46.15 30.91
CA GLY A 223 -7.80 45.26 31.92
C GLY A 223 -6.28 45.17 31.83
N LEU A 224 -5.72 45.10 30.62
CA LEU A 224 -4.28 45.12 30.39
C LEU A 224 -3.64 46.46 30.77
N TRP A 225 -4.28 47.57 30.41
CA TRP A 225 -3.82 48.91 30.76
C TRP A 225 -3.84 49.10 32.29
N ARG A 226 -4.92 48.68 32.96
CA ARG A 226 -5.01 48.69 34.43
C ARG A 226 -3.88 47.88 35.07
N ASN A 227 -3.63 46.67 34.59
CA ASN A 227 -2.55 45.82 35.12
C ASN A 227 -1.16 46.44 34.85
N GLN A 228 -0.94 47.09 33.70
CA GLN A 228 0.31 47.78 33.40
C GLN A 228 0.55 48.98 34.33
N VAL A 229 -0.49 49.78 34.61
CA VAL A 229 -0.39 50.91 35.54
C VAL A 229 -0.09 50.41 36.97
N ILE A 230 -0.71 49.29 37.38
CA ILE A 230 -0.42 48.65 38.66
C ILE A 230 1.02 48.11 38.72
N ASP A 231 1.52 47.49 37.64
CA ASP A 231 2.90 47.01 37.53
C ASP A 231 3.91 48.17 37.61
N GLU A 232 3.64 49.30 36.95
CA GLU A 232 4.51 50.50 37.00
C GLU A 232 4.58 51.12 38.39
N VAL A 233 3.42 51.28 39.05
CA VAL A 233 3.36 51.80 40.43
C VAL A 233 4.06 50.85 41.41
N SER A 234 3.89 49.53 41.25
CA SER A 234 4.58 48.54 42.08
C SER A 234 6.09 48.50 41.81
N GLY A 235 6.52 48.64 40.55
CA GLY A 235 7.92 48.71 40.16
C GLY A 235 8.64 49.94 40.72
N ASP A 236 8.00 51.11 40.68
CA ASP A 236 8.53 52.34 41.27
C ASP A 236 8.68 52.23 42.79
N ILE A 237 7.68 51.67 43.49
CA ILE A 237 7.75 51.41 44.93
C ILE A 237 8.91 50.44 45.25
N THR A 238 9.15 49.43 44.41
CA THR A 238 10.22 48.45 44.62
C THR A 238 11.61 49.03 44.31
N ALA A 239 11.72 49.89 43.29
CA ALA A 239 12.93 50.61 42.96
C ALA A 239 13.28 51.67 44.02
N GLU A 240 12.27 52.36 44.55
CA GLU A 240 12.41 53.31 45.64
C GLU A 240 12.82 52.63 46.96
N LYS A 241 12.26 51.45 47.25
CA LYS A 241 12.68 50.58 48.36
C LYS A 241 14.10 50.03 48.19
N ARG A 242 14.53 49.73 46.95
CA ARG A 242 15.93 49.34 46.63
C ARG A 242 16.90 50.51 46.78
N ARG A 243 16.50 51.72 46.36
CA ARG A 243 17.26 52.97 46.58
C ARG A 243 17.36 53.34 48.06
N GLU A 244 16.32 53.05 48.85
CA GLU A 244 16.34 53.20 50.31
C GLU A 244 17.27 52.19 51.00
N LEU A 245 17.29 50.93 50.52
CA LEU A 245 18.23 49.92 50.98
C LEU A 245 19.69 50.28 50.64
N TRP A 246 19.95 50.78 49.44
CA TRP A 246 21.25 51.32 49.03
C TRP A 246 21.68 52.54 49.88
N ARG A 247 20.76 53.47 50.14
CA ARG A 247 21.01 54.60 51.07
C ARG A 247 21.34 54.13 52.48
N LYS A 248 20.63 53.12 52.99
CA LYS A 248 20.91 52.52 54.31
C LYS A 248 22.25 51.78 54.39
N ALA A 249 22.77 51.29 53.28
CA ALA A 249 24.09 50.64 53.23
C ALA A 249 25.26 51.65 53.25
N HIS A 250 25.04 52.89 52.79
CA HIS A 250 26.05 53.96 52.79
C HIS A 250 26.16 54.77 54.10
N ASP A 251 25.19 54.65 55.02
CA ASP A 251 25.06 55.52 56.20
C ASP A 251 25.65 54.94 57.52
N ARG A 252 26.57 53.96 57.46
CA ARG A 252 27.30 53.49 58.65
C ARG A 252 28.77 53.97 58.63
N PRO A 253 29.22 54.78 59.61
CA PRO A 253 30.61 55.21 59.72
C PRO A 253 31.50 54.17 60.43
N ASP A 254 32.70 54.02 59.88
CA ASP A 254 33.95 53.34 60.28
C ASP A 254 34.07 52.64 61.64
N TYR A 255 34.66 51.42 61.60
CA TYR A 255 35.95 51.10 62.23
C TYR A 255 36.75 50.07 61.38
N THR A 256 37.89 50.55 60.82
CA THR A 256 39.19 49.88 60.51
C THR A 256 39.22 48.63 59.62
N LEU A 257 39.61 48.68 58.32
CA LEU A 257 40.96 48.90 57.70
C LEU A 257 41.95 47.75 57.98
N GLU A 258 42.19 46.83 57.05
CA GLU A 258 43.31 46.78 56.08
C GLU A 258 43.17 45.47 55.24
N THR A 259 43.50 45.33 53.94
CA THR A 259 44.23 46.18 52.99
C THR A 259 43.78 45.84 51.56
N CYS A 260 43.47 46.87 50.79
CA CYS A 260 43.38 46.86 49.33
C CYS A 260 44.78 47.11 48.73
N VAL A 261 45.01 46.64 47.50
CA VAL A 261 45.81 47.39 46.52
C VAL A 261 45.04 47.44 45.22
N PHE A 262 44.89 48.69 44.77
CA PHE A 262 44.26 49.19 43.56
C PHE A 262 44.98 48.76 42.29
N GLU A 263 44.21 48.58 41.21
CA GLU A 263 44.46 49.29 39.95
C GLU A 263 43.10 49.55 39.28
N GLY A 264 42.85 50.80 38.91
CA GLY A 264 41.59 51.24 38.34
C GLY A 264 41.59 51.13 36.82
N GLU A 265 40.44 50.81 36.25
CA GLU A 265 40.04 51.20 34.90
C GLU A 265 38.50 51.26 34.86
N GLY A 266 37.98 52.24 34.12
CA GLY A 266 36.58 52.62 34.11
C GLY A 266 35.67 51.56 33.51
N TRP A 267 34.44 51.53 34.01
CA TRP A 267 33.36 50.75 33.43
C TRP A 267 32.18 51.68 33.14
N GLU A 268 31.95 51.89 31.84
CA GLU A 268 30.61 52.10 31.29
C GLU A 268 29.80 50.84 31.62
N GLU A 269 28.67 50.99 32.31
CA GLU A 269 27.72 49.88 32.51
C GLU A 269 27.00 49.60 31.18
N GLU A 270 27.53 48.64 30.43
CA GLU A 270 26.75 47.75 29.59
C GLU A 270 25.93 46.83 30.52
N GLU A 271 24.62 47.02 30.59
CA GLU A 271 23.69 45.99 31.06
C GLU A 271 23.52 44.91 29.96
N GLU A 272 24.55 44.09 29.76
CA GLU A 272 24.43 42.73 29.22
C GLU A 272 25.26 41.80 30.11
N GLU A 273 24.67 41.23 31.16
CA GLU A 273 24.95 39.89 31.70
C GLU A 273 24.18 39.70 33.02
N ASP A 274 22.93 39.24 32.92
CA ASP A 274 22.24 38.49 33.99
C ASP A 274 21.01 37.74 33.40
N GLU A 275 21.26 36.93 32.37
CA GLU A 275 20.31 35.92 31.87
C GLU A 275 20.92 34.52 31.70
N VAL A 276 22.11 34.27 32.27
CA VAL A 276 22.83 32.98 32.09
C VAL A 276 22.65 31.99 33.26
N GLU A 277 22.23 32.40 34.46
CA GLU A 277 22.11 31.44 35.60
C GLU A 277 20.71 30.91 35.93
N VAL A 278 19.65 31.31 35.22
CA VAL A 278 18.31 30.69 35.36
C VAL A 278 18.04 29.61 34.29
N ARG A 279 18.99 29.36 33.38
CA ARG A 279 18.79 28.38 32.29
C ARG A 279 19.23 26.94 32.60
N LYS A 280 19.54 26.62 33.86
CA LYS A 280 20.01 25.28 34.27
C LYS A 280 19.11 24.49 35.22
N SER A 281 17.91 24.96 35.55
CA SER A 281 16.96 24.24 36.45
C SER A 281 15.61 23.87 35.81
N CYS A 282 15.52 23.81 34.49
CA CYS A 282 14.31 23.34 33.78
C CYS A 282 14.63 22.26 32.74
N ASP A 283 15.53 21.31 33.06
CA ASP A 283 15.85 20.19 32.16
C ASP A 283 15.48 18.81 32.74
N GLU A 284 14.41 18.76 33.55
CA GLU A 284 13.75 17.50 33.91
C GLU A 284 12.24 17.63 33.67
N GLY A 285 11.84 17.36 32.43
CA GLY A 285 10.44 17.29 32.01
C GLY A 285 10.07 18.19 30.85
N SER A 286 10.78 18.11 29.70
CA SER A 286 10.27 18.72 28.47
C SER A 286 8.94 18.04 28.10
N SER A 287 7.82 18.72 28.33
CA SER A 287 6.50 18.22 27.93
C SER A 287 6.51 17.88 26.43
N ALA A 288 5.82 16.81 26.02
CA ALA A 288 5.77 16.40 24.61
C ALA A 288 5.35 17.55 23.66
N ALA A 289 4.62 18.54 24.17
CA ALA A 289 4.23 19.76 23.46
C ALA A 289 5.41 20.67 23.10
N SER A 290 6.43 20.81 23.94
CA SER A 290 7.60 21.66 23.63
C SER A 290 8.50 21.02 22.59
N MET A 291 8.70 19.70 22.65
CA MET A 291 9.41 18.94 21.61
C MET A 291 8.65 18.97 20.28
N ALA A 292 7.32 18.81 20.30
CA ALA A 292 6.49 18.95 19.11
C ALA A 292 6.56 20.36 18.52
N PHE A 293 6.56 21.40 19.35
CA PHE A 293 6.69 22.79 18.90
C PHE A 293 8.05 23.07 18.26
N MET A 294 9.14 22.59 18.86
CA MET A 294 10.48 22.72 18.30
C MET A 294 10.61 21.96 16.96
N PHE A 295 9.99 20.79 16.84
CA PHE A 295 9.91 20.06 15.57
C PHE A 295 9.07 20.81 14.52
N LEU A 296 7.91 21.36 14.90
CA LEU A 296 7.06 22.17 14.02
C LEU A 296 7.78 23.42 13.52
N MET A 297 8.52 24.11 14.40
CA MET A 297 9.36 25.25 14.02
C MET A 297 10.46 24.84 13.05
N LYS A 298 11.11 23.68 13.27
CA LYS A 298 12.15 23.15 12.36
C LYS A 298 11.59 22.75 10.99
N GLN A 299 10.34 22.27 10.93
CA GLN A 299 9.64 21.87 9.70
C GLN A 299 8.70 22.94 9.14
N SER A 300 8.76 24.18 9.63
CA SER A 300 7.77 25.22 9.29
C SER A 300 7.72 25.54 7.79
N TYR A 301 8.84 25.33 7.07
CA TYR A 301 8.90 25.47 5.61
C TYR A 301 7.95 24.54 4.85
N ILE A 302 7.71 23.31 5.33
CA ILE A 302 6.76 22.38 4.72
C ILE A 302 5.34 22.90 4.91
N CYS A 303 5.00 23.32 6.12
CA CYS A 303 3.69 23.89 6.43
C CYS A 303 3.42 25.15 5.58
N ALA A 304 4.41 26.01 5.39
CA ALA A 304 4.30 27.20 4.55
C ALA A 304 4.13 26.87 3.06
N LEU A 305 4.84 25.87 2.53
CA LEU A 305 4.65 25.38 1.15
C LEU A 305 3.23 24.85 0.92
N ILE A 306 2.70 24.07 1.87
CA ILE A 306 1.33 23.54 1.80
C ILE A 306 0.31 24.68 1.91
N ALA A 307 0.53 25.65 2.80
CA ALA A 307 -0.34 26.80 2.97
C ALA A 307 -0.39 27.69 1.70
N MET A 308 0.73 27.90 1.01
CA MET A 308 0.74 28.61 -0.29
C MET A 308 -0.15 27.92 -1.32
N MET A 309 -0.04 26.60 -1.43
CA MET A 309 -0.85 25.80 -2.34
C MET A 309 -2.33 25.87 -1.93
N ALA A 310 -2.64 25.64 -0.65
CA ALA A 310 -4.01 25.66 -0.12
C ALA A 310 -4.70 27.01 -0.34
N TRP A 311 -4.00 28.13 -0.10
CA TRP A 311 -4.54 29.48 -0.34
C TRP A 311 -4.98 29.65 -1.79
N SER A 312 -4.14 29.24 -2.74
CA SER A 312 -4.45 29.39 -4.17
C SER A 312 -5.66 28.59 -4.65
N ILE A 313 -5.99 27.50 -3.95
CA ILE A 313 -7.12 26.61 -4.26
C ILE A 313 -8.40 27.09 -3.60
N THR A 314 -8.34 27.50 -2.33
CA THR A 314 -9.52 28.02 -1.62
C THR A 314 -10.02 29.32 -2.24
N TYR A 315 -9.10 30.14 -2.75
CA TYR A 315 -9.40 31.39 -3.43
C TYR A 315 -8.75 31.45 -4.80
N VAL A 316 -9.50 31.05 -5.84
CA VAL A 316 -9.05 31.03 -7.22
C VAL A 316 -9.00 32.46 -7.78
N SER A 317 -7.80 32.97 -8.02
CA SER A 317 -7.58 34.24 -8.71
C SER A 317 -6.25 34.26 -9.47
N TRP A 318 -6.09 35.19 -10.42
CA TRP A 318 -4.81 35.36 -11.12
C TRP A 318 -3.67 35.72 -10.16
N LEU A 319 -3.96 36.43 -9.07
CA LEU A 319 -2.95 36.82 -8.08
C LEU A 319 -2.52 35.64 -7.20
N THR A 320 -3.44 34.75 -6.84
CA THR A 320 -3.10 33.54 -6.08
C THR A 320 -2.51 32.44 -6.97
N CYS A 321 -2.72 32.50 -8.30
CA CYS A 321 -2.02 31.66 -9.27
C CYS A 321 -0.49 31.79 -9.15
N VAL A 322 0.02 32.99 -8.86
CA VAL A 322 1.46 33.23 -8.64
C VAL A 322 1.97 32.43 -7.43
N LEU A 323 1.20 32.35 -6.34
CA LEU A 323 1.55 31.54 -5.16
C LEU A 323 1.58 30.04 -5.50
N LEU A 324 0.63 29.57 -6.31
CA LEU A 324 0.60 28.18 -6.76
C LEU A 324 1.85 27.86 -7.58
N LEU A 325 2.13 28.64 -8.63
CA LEU A 325 3.28 28.47 -9.51
C LEU A 325 4.60 28.55 -8.72
N TRP A 326 4.73 29.50 -7.81
CA TRP A 326 5.92 29.63 -6.97
C TRP A 326 6.09 28.43 -6.04
N SER A 327 5.02 27.95 -5.41
CA SER A 327 5.06 26.75 -4.57
C SER A 327 5.49 25.52 -5.40
N CYS A 328 4.96 25.36 -6.61
CA CYS A 328 5.33 24.30 -7.54
C CYS A 328 6.82 24.35 -7.93
N VAL A 329 7.36 25.54 -8.23
CA VAL A 329 8.79 25.72 -8.52
C VAL A 329 9.65 25.35 -7.32
N LEU A 330 9.28 25.82 -6.12
CA LEU A 330 10.01 25.51 -4.89
C LEU A 330 10.03 24.01 -4.58
N TRP A 331 8.95 23.29 -4.88
CA TRP A 331 8.91 21.84 -4.73
C TRP A 331 9.89 21.12 -5.65
N MET A 332 10.16 21.63 -6.86
CA MET A 332 11.10 20.99 -7.81
C MET A 332 12.58 21.16 -7.43
N MET A 333 12.91 22.15 -6.61
CA MET A 333 14.31 22.48 -6.27
C MET A 333 14.92 21.44 -5.32
N ARG A 334 16.18 21.05 -5.58
CA ARG A 334 16.96 20.13 -4.71
C ARG A 334 17.09 20.68 -3.28
N GLU A 335 17.51 21.94 -3.15
CA GLU A 335 17.65 22.64 -1.86
C GLU A 335 16.38 23.42 -1.47
N ARG A 336 15.20 22.80 -1.55
CA ARG A 336 13.90 23.47 -1.32
C ARG A 336 13.86 24.32 -0.04
N ARG A 337 14.40 23.81 1.08
CA ARG A 337 14.43 24.52 2.36
C ARG A 337 15.18 25.85 2.28
N ARG A 338 16.34 25.87 1.62
CA ARG A 338 17.16 27.09 1.47
C ARG A 338 16.42 28.15 0.67
N TYR A 339 15.84 27.77 -0.47
CA TYR A 339 15.10 28.71 -1.32
C TYR A 339 13.78 29.17 -0.67
N THR A 340 13.08 28.31 0.07
CA THR A 340 11.88 28.73 0.82
C THR A 340 12.23 29.77 1.88
N LEU A 341 13.29 29.53 2.66
CA LEU A 341 13.75 30.47 3.69
C LEU A 341 14.20 31.79 3.07
N MET A 342 14.89 31.75 1.93
CA MET A 342 15.30 32.95 1.19
C MET A 342 14.12 33.74 0.63
N SER A 343 13.06 33.07 0.16
CA SER A 343 11.85 33.71 -0.37
C SER A 343 10.90 34.22 0.73
N SER A 344 11.10 33.85 1.99
CA SER A 344 10.17 34.11 3.09
C SER A 344 9.78 35.59 3.31
N PRO A 345 10.68 36.60 3.19
CA PRO A 345 10.29 38.00 3.38
C PRO A 345 9.33 38.49 2.30
N TRP A 346 9.57 38.07 1.05
CA TRP A 346 8.73 38.40 -0.10
C TRP A 346 7.35 37.74 -0.01
N LEU A 347 7.29 36.50 0.48
CA LEU A 347 6.02 35.79 0.72
C LEU A 347 5.17 36.48 1.79
N VAL A 348 5.77 36.95 2.88
CA VAL A 348 5.07 37.70 3.93
C VAL A 348 4.56 39.04 3.40
N ALA A 349 5.39 39.78 2.64
CA ALA A 349 4.99 41.06 2.05
C ALA A 349 3.82 40.87 1.06
N TYR A 350 3.93 39.89 0.17
CA TYR A 350 2.90 39.58 -0.82
C TYR A 350 1.61 39.06 -0.18
N GLY A 351 1.71 38.18 0.82
CA GLY A 351 0.56 37.64 1.56
C GLY A 351 -0.22 38.74 2.31
N ASN A 352 0.48 39.65 3.00
CA ASN A 352 -0.15 40.80 3.64
C ASN A 352 -0.88 41.69 2.63
N LEU A 353 -0.22 42.02 1.51
CA LEU A 353 -0.82 42.81 0.43
C LEU A 353 -2.10 42.15 -0.12
N LEU A 354 -2.07 40.84 -0.38
CA LEU A 354 -3.24 40.10 -0.86
C LEU A 354 -4.40 40.10 0.13
N VAL A 355 -4.13 39.98 1.44
CA VAL A 355 -5.17 40.03 2.47
C VAL A 355 -5.79 41.43 2.54
N ILE A 356 -4.99 42.49 2.46
CA ILE A 356 -5.49 43.88 2.44
C ILE A 356 -6.34 44.13 1.19
N LEU A 357 -5.85 43.75 0.01
CA LEU A 357 -6.62 43.91 -1.23
C LEU A 357 -7.92 43.11 -1.18
N GLN A 358 -7.86 41.86 -0.72
CA GLN A 358 -9.06 41.04 -0.52
C GLN A 358 -10.07 41.73 0.40
N TYR A 359 -9.58 42.30 1.51
CA TYR A 359 -10.40 42.96 2.50
C TYR A 359 -11.19 44.12 1.89
N VAL A 360 -10.51 44.98 1.13
CA VAL A 360 -11.13 46.11 0.43
C VAL A 360 -12.17 45.65 -0.59
N TYR A 361 -11.86 44.61 -1.38
CA TYR A 361 -12.82 44.04 -2.34
C TYR A 361 -13.94 43.21 -1.71
N SER A 362 -13.94 43.03 -0.39
CA SER A 362 -15.04 42.40 0.35
C SER A 362 -16.13 43.40 0.74
N PHE A 363 -15.92 44.70 0.51
CA PHE A 363 -16.90 45.75 0.80
C PHE A 363 -18.12 45.64 -0.13
N PRO A 364 -19.36 45.80 0.40
CA PRO A 364 -20.56 45.58 -0.40
C PRO A 364 -20.72 46.53 -1.60
N SER A 365 -20.13 47.73 -1.52
CA SER A 365 -20.24 48.82 -2.48
C SER A 365 -19.26 48.76 -3.67
N VAL A 366 -18.28 47.85 -3.66
CA VAL A 366 -17.25 47.74 -4.70
C VAL A 366 -17.69 46.76 -5.80
N LYS A 367 -17.60 47.17 -7.06
CA LYS A 367 -17.90 46.31 -8.22
C LYS A 367 -16.84 45.22 -8.38
N GLU A 368 -17.30 44.01 -8.69
CA GLU A 368 -16.43 42.85 -8.89
C GLU A 368 -15.59 42.98 -10.17
N VAL A 369 -14.31 42.62 -10.07
CA VAL A 369 -13.43 42.47 -11.25
C VAL A 369 -13.32 40.97 -11.56
N PRO A 370 -13.91 40.48 -12.66
CA PRO A 370 -13.95 39.06 -12.96
C PRO A 370 -12.54 38.48 -13.10
N GLY A 371 -12.24 37.43 -12.33
CA GLY A 371 -10.98 36.69 -12.36
C GLY A 371 -9.87 37.22 -11.44
N LEU A 372 -9.97 38.46 -10.93
CA LEU A 372 -8.97 39.04 -10.01
C LEU A 372 -9.41 38.93 -8.55
N PHE A 373 -10.65 39.33 -8.25
CA PHE A 373 -11.22 39.26 -6.90
C PHE A 373 -12.67 38.78 -6.94
N PRO A 374 -12.94 37.46 -6.90
CA PRO A 374 -14.28 36.92 -6.72
C PRO A 374 -14.84 37.23 -5.33
N ARG A 375 -16.13 37.56 -5.26
CA ARG A 375 -16.90 37.74 -4.02
C ARG A 375 -17.42 36.40 -3.51
N LYS A 376 -17.48 36.23 -2.19
CA LYS A 376 -18.00 35.04 -1.51
C LYS A 376 -19.01 35.44 -0.43
N ASP A 377 -19.93 34.52 -0.11
CA ASP A 377 -21.07 34.79 0.77
C ASP A 377 -20.67 35.03 2.24
N ASP A 378 -19.65 34.33 2.74
CA ASP A 378 -19.14 34.45 4.12
C ASP A 378 -17.72 35.06 4.17
N PRO A 379 -17.57 36.40 4.30
CA PRO A 379 -16.27 37.04 4.29
C PRO A 379 -15.40 36.70 5.51
N CYS A 380 -16.00 36.54 6.69
CA CYS A 380 -15.29 36.24 7.94
C CYS A 380 -14.55 34.89 7.86
N ARG A 381 -15.24 33.84 7.40
CA ARG A 381 -14.68 32.49 7.29
C ARG A 381 -13.52 32.44 6.29
N GLU A 382 -13.69 33.09 5.15
CA GLU A 382 -12.68 33.12 4.09
C GLU A 382 -11.43 33.88 4.53
N LEU A 383 -11.59 35.06 5.14
CA LEU A 383 -10.47 35.86 5.63
C LEU A 383 -9.75 35.18 6.81
N ALA A 384 -10.49 34.53 7.71
CA ALA A 384 -9.90 33.74 8.80
C ALA A 384 -9.01 32.62 8.27
N SER A 385 -9.46 31.88 7.23
CA SER A 385 -8.63 30.84 6.61
C SER A 385 -7.35 31.39 5.96
N LYS A 386 -7.40 32.59 5.38
CA LYS A 386 -6.24 33.27 4.79
C LYS A 386 -5.24 33.74 5.86
N LEU A 387 -5.72 34.23 7.01
CA LEU A 387 -4.84 34.60 8.11
C LEU A 387 -4.16 33.37 8.75
N MET A 388 -4.84 32.23 8.82
CA MET A 388 -4.21 30.98 9.23
C MET A 388 -3.09 30.56 8.26
N CYS A 389 -3.28 30.77 6.95
CA CYS A 389 -2.21 30.55 5.97
C CYS A 389 -1.06 31.56 6.17
N LEU A 390 -1.38 32.84 6.39
CA LEU A 390 -0.39 33.90 6.60
C LEU A 390 0.45 33.68 7.87
N LEU A 391 -0.13 33.09 8.92
CA LEU A 391 0.58 32.68 10.13
C LEU A 391 1.76 31.75 9.82
N THR A 392 1.58 30.81 8.88
CA THR A 392 2.68 29.93 8.46
C THR A 392 3.83 30.68 7.78
N PHE A 393 3.55 31.79 7.08
CA PHE A 393 4.59 32.61 6.44
C PHE A 393 5.36 33.43 7.49
N TRP A 394 4.67 33.93 8.53
CA TRP A 394 5.33 34.57 9.67
C TRP A 394 6.24 33.60 10.43
N LEU A 395 5.79 32.36 10.67
CA LEU A 395 6.61 31.32 11.28
C LEU A 395 7.83 30.95 10.41
N LEU A 396 7.66 30.89 9.09
CA LEU A 396 8.75 30.64 8.15
C LEU A 396 9.80 31.77 8.16
N LEU A 397 9.35 33.02 8.14
CA LEU A 397 10.24 34.18 8.23
C LEU A 397 10.99 34.18 9.57
N ARG A 398 10.29 33.84 10.65
CA ARG A 398 10.90 33.71 11.98
C ARG A 398 11.99 32.64 11.97
N GLN A 399 11.71 31.46 11.42
CA GLN A 399 12.71 30.39 11.26
C GLN A 399 13.92 30.86 10.43
N ALA A 400 13.69 31.54 9.31
CA ALA A 400 14.76 32.02 8.43
C ALA A 400 15.69 33.03 9.12
N LEU A 401 15.12 33.95 9.90
CA LEU A 401 15.88 34.96 10.61
C LEU A 401 16.59 34.40 11.85
N THR A 402 15.96 33.46 12.58
CA THR A 402 16.63 32.78 13.70
C THR A 402 17.81 31.96 13.20
N GLU A 403 17.66 31.14 12.16
CA GLU A 403 18.76 30.36 11.60
C GLU A 403 19.88 31.24 11.03
N LYS A 404 19.54 32.39 10.43
CA LYS A 404 20.53 33.35 9.95
C LYS A 404 21.32 33.98 11.10
N ARG A 405 20.64 34.33 12.19
CA ARG A 405 21.27 34.89 13.40
C ARG A 405 22.14 33.83 14.09
N ASP A 406 21.67 32.60 14.20
CA ASP A 406 22.44 31.49 14.80
C ASP A 406 23.71 31.21 13.97
N ARG A 407 23.61 31.15 12.65
CA ARG A 407 24.79 31.03 11.77
C ARG A 407 25.78 32.19 11.92
N GLN A 408 25.28 33.43 12.09
CA GLN A 408 26.16 34.58 12.32
C GLN A 408 26.87 34.50 13.67
N LYS A 409 26.16 34.04 14.71
CA LYS A 409 26.74 33.79 16.03
C LYS A 409 27.79 32.68 15.97
N ASP A 410 27.47 31.54 15.35
CA ASP A 410 28.42 30.42 15.17
C ASP A 410 29.64 30.84 14.36
N GLN A 411 29.46 31.67 13.33
CA GLN A 411 30.58 32.19 12.55
C GLN A 411 31.40 33.21 13.36
N GLN A 412 30.77 34.06 14.17
CA GLN A 412 31.48 34.97 15.09
C GLN A 412 32.24 34.20 16.18
N THR A 413 31.66 33.16 16.77
CA THR A 413 32.33 32.32 17.79
C THR A 413 33.49 31.55 17.17
N VAL A 414 33.35 30.98 15.97
CA VAL A 414 34.46 30.35 15.23
C VAL A 414 35.55 31.36 14.86
N THR A 415 35.19 32.60 14.48
CA THR A 415 36.17 33.65 14.18
C THR A 415 36.92 34.07 15.44
N GLN A 416 36.24 34.19 16.58
CA GLN A 416 36.88 34.45 17.88
C GLN A 416 37.73 33.27 18.38
N LEU A 417 37.30 32.02 18.20
CA LEU A 417 38.12 30.83 18.49
C LEU A 417 39.35 30.75 17.59
N SER A 418 39.21 31.09 16.30
CA SER A 418 40.34 31.13 15.36
C SER A 418 41.33 32.23 15.70
N ALA A 419 40.88 33.38 16.22
CA ALA A 419 41.75 34.45 16.71
C ALA A 419 42.55 34.04 17.96
N ILE A 420 41.97 33.19 18.82
CA ILE A 420 42.64 32.62 20.01
C ILE A 420 43.63 31.50 19.62
N THR A 421 43.44 30.85 18.48
CA THR A 421 44.32 29.76 18.00
C THR A 421 45.50 30.27 17.13
N VAL A 422 45.57 31.57 16.82
CA VAL A 422 46.63 32.16 15.96
C VAL A 422 47.96 32.42 16.71
N HIS A 423 48.11 32.00 17.97
CA HIS A 423 49.41 32.09 18.66
C HIS A 423 50.38 30.91 18.46
N PHE A 424 50.03 29.90 17.65
CA PHE A 424 50.94 28.80 17.29
C PHE A 424 50.85 28.44 15.80
N LYS A 425 51.32 29.31 14.90
CA LYS A 425 51.81 28.93 13.56
C LYS A 425 52.48 30.10 12.83
N ASP A 426 53.59 30.57 13.36
CA ASP A 426 54.63 31.17 12.53
C ASP A 426 55.60 30.06 12.14
N GLU A 427 55.38 29.44 10.98
CA GLU A 427 56.44 29.02 10.04
C GLU A 427 55.80 28.39 8.79
N GLN A 428 56.33 28.81 7.63
CA GLN A 428 56.06 28.35 6.26
C GLN A 428 54.86 28.95 5.52
N ARG A 429 55.08 30.19 5.06
CA ARG A 429 54.59 30.68 3.76
C ARG A 429 55.55 30.25 2.64
N ALA A 430 55.15 29.26 1.87
CA ALA A 430 55.49 28.99 0.47
C ALA A 430 54.72 27.70 0.14
N ASP A 431 53.54 27.75 -0.46
CA ASP A 431 53.43 27.67 -1.91
C ASP A 431 51.99 28.05 -2.30
N LYS A 432 51.83 29.22 -2.94
CA LYS A 432 50.61 29.60 -3.64
C LYS A 432 50.93 29.36 -5.11
N ASP A 433 50.52 28.22 -5.67
CA ASP A 433 50.29 28.06 -7.13
C ASP A 433 49.74 26.67 -7.56
N LEU A 434 49.05 25.92 -6.70
CA LEU A 434 48.44 24.64 -7.11
C LEU A 434 47.10 24.29 -6.44
N GLN A 435 46.16 25.25 -6.43
CA GLN A 435 44.80 24.97 -5.95
C GLN A 435 43.70 25.59 -6.83
N GLU A 436 43.76 25.29 -8.13
CA GLU A 436 42.64 25.52 -9.06
C GLU A 436 42.03 24.21 -9.60
N LYS A 437 42.28 23.07 -8.92
CA LYS A 437 41.84 21.77 -9.43
C LYS A 437 41.34 20.77 -8.37
N ASN A 438 40.67 21.23 -7.33
CA ASN A 438 39.83 20.40 -6.47
C ASN A 438 38.58 21.19 -6.09
N LYS A 439 37.52 21.04 -6.90
CA LYS A 439 36.20 21.64 -6.66
C LYS A 439 35.08 20.60 -6.72
N GLU A 440 35.40 19.33 -6.45
CA GLU A 440 34.43 18.23 -6.42
C GLU A 440 34.46 17.38 -5.14
N ASP A 441 35.31 17.66 -4.15
CA ASP A 441 35.36 16.90 -2.88
C ASP A 441 34.86 17.71 -1.67
N GLU A 442 33.77 18.47 -1.85
CA GLU A 442 33.07 19.17 -0.75
C GLU A 442 31.76 18.43 -0.35
N GLU A 443 31.70 17.11 -0.55
CA GLU A 443 30.56 16.25 -0.17
C GLU A 443 30.80 15.34 1.06
N VAL A 444 31.93 15.48 1.79
CA VAL A 444 32.20 14.59 2.97
C VAL A 444 32.00 15.26 4.34
N LEU A 445 31.77 16.57 4.43
CA LEU A 445 31.52 17.24 5.73
C LEU A 445 30.02 17.28 6.12
N TYR A 446 29.33 16.15 5.97
CA TYR A 446 28.01 15.93 6.59
C TYR A 446 27.99 14.73 7.54
N GLU A 447 29.10 13.98 7.63
CA GLU A 447 29.22 12.80 8.49
C GLU A 447 29.86 13.14 9.85
N GLU A 448 30.62 14.23 9.95
CA GLU A 448 31.33 14.61 11.19
C GLU A 448 30.52 15.48 12.16
N VAL A 449 29.46 16.16 11.70
CA VAL A 449 28.60 17.00 12.58
C VAL A 449 27.59 16.17 13.38
N LEU A 450 27.46 14.86 13.10
CA LEU A 450 26.62 13.95 13.88
C LEU A 450 27.35 13.32 15.09
N LEU A 451 28.66 13.53 15.24
CA LEU A 451 29.47 12.87 16.27
C LEU A 451 29.39 13.50 17.67
N LEU A 452 28.69 14.63 17.84
CA LEU A 452 28.56 15.31 19.14
C LEU A 452 27.21 15.15 19.83
N GLN A 453 26.38 14.17 19.41
CA GLN A 453 25.09 13.94 20.04
C GLN A 453 24.93 12.53 20.63
N ARG A 454 25.50 12.38 21.83
CA ARG A 454 24.98 11.60 22.97
C ARG A 454 24.99 10.06 22.79
N GLU A 455 25.67 9.38 23.70
CA GLU A 455 26.02 7.94 23.79
C GLU A 455 24.85 6.91 23.74
N GLY A 456 23.65 7.29 23.27
CA GLY A 456 22.55 6.38 22.91
C GLY A 456 22.32 6.20 21.39
N GLY A 457 23.10 6.88 20.54
CA GLY A 457 22.86 7.05 19.09
C GLY A 457 23.06 5.83 18.19
N VAL A 458 23.91 4.87 18.56
CA VAL A 458 24.31 3.76 17.67
C VAL A 458 23.13 2.89 17.20
N LYS A 459 22.10 2.71 18.04
CA LYS A 459 20.88 1.98 17.66
C LYS A 459 19.99 2.77 16.69
N MET A 460 19.94 4.09 16.83
CA MET A 460 19.11 4.96 15.99
C MET A 460 19.74 5.17 14.62
N GLU A 461 21.07 5.32 14.55
CA GLU A 461 21.82 5.43 13.30
C GLU A 461 21.70 4.17 12.45
N ALA A 462 21.86 2.99 13.06
CA ALA A 462 21.65 1.71 12.37
C ALA A 462 20.21 1.60 11.83
N LEU A 463 19.21 1.99 12.63
CA LEU A 463 17.81 1.98 12.22
C LEU A 463 17.55 2.94 11.05
N VAL A 464 18.11 4.15 11.10
CA VAL A 464 18.02 5.14 10.01
C VAL A 464 18.68 4.62 8.73
N ALA A 465 19.84 3.97 8.85
CA ALA A 465 20.54 3.37 7.71
C ALA A 465 19.72 2.22 7.08
N VAL A 466 19.13 1.34 7.90
CA VAL A 466 18.26 0.24 7.42
C VAL A 466 17.02 0.79 6.72
N VAL A 467 16.34 1.77 7.32
CA VAL A 467 15.15 2.41 6.75
C VAL A 467 15.49 3.12 5.43
N THR A 468 16.63 3.81 5.37
CA THR A 468 17.07 4.49 4.14
C THR A 468 17.36 3.48 3.02
N ARG A 469 18.07 2.38 3.30
CA ARG A 469 18.29 1.30 2.31
C ARG A 469 16.97 0.65 1.87
N MET A 470 16.02 0.47 2.78
CA MET A 470 14.68 -0.04 2.45
C MET A 470 13.95 0.90 1.49
N PHE A 471 13.96 2.21 1.75
CA PHE A 471 13.35 3.18 0.85
C PHE A 471 14.04 3.21 -0.51
N VAL A 472 15.38 3.24 -0.58
CA VAL A 472 16.11 3.16 -1.85
C VAL A 472 15.64 1.96 -2.69
N LYS A 473 15.45 0.79 -2.07
CA LYS A 473 15.04 -0.43 -2.77
C LYS A 473 13.58 -0.43 -3.23
N TYR A 474 12.64 0.07 -2.42
CA TYR A 474 11.20 -0.12 -2.66
C TYR A 474 10.44 1.15 -3.08
N TRP A 475 11.04 2.34 -3.05
CA TRP A 475 10.35 3.60 -3.34
C TRP A 475 9.83 3.71 -4.78
N ILE A 476 10.50 3.06 -5.74
CA ILE A 476 10.03 3.03 -7.14
C ILE A 476 8.64 2.39 -7.27
N TYR A 477 8.31 1.40 -6.42
CA TYR A 477 6.99 0.79 -6.39
C TYR A 477 5.94 1.74 -5.81
N VAL A 478 6.30 2.56 -4.81
CA VAL A 478 5.43 3.62 -4.26
C VAL A 478 5.14 4.67 -5.34
N CYS A 479 6.13 5.02 -6.16
CA CYS A 479 5.90 5.91 -7.31
C CYS A 479 4.97 5.25 -8.34
N GLY A 480 5.19 3.96 -8.63
CA GLY A 480 4.33 3.18 -9.52
C GLY A 480 2.87 3.11 -9.07
N THR A 481 2.60 2.88 -7.78
CA THR A 481 1.22 2.82 -7.25
C THR A 481 0.52 4.18 -7.33
N MET A 482 1.25 5.29 -7.17
CA MET A 482 0.67 6.62 -7.31
C MET A 482 0.18 6.94 -8.73
N PHE A 483 0.78 6.35 -9.78
CA PHE A 483 0.22 6.47 -11.14
C PHE A 483 -1.20 5.89 -11.25
N PHE A 484 -1.45 4.74 -10.60
CA PHE A 484 -2.78 4.15 -10.56
C PHE A 484 -3.76 5.04 -9.80
N PHE A 485 -3.34 5.59 -8.65
CA PHE A 485 -4.17 6.47 -7.84
C PHE A 485 -4.61 7.72 -8.62
N VAL A 486 -3.67 8.41 -9.28
CA VAL A 486 -3.96 9.62 -10.08
C VAL A 486 -4.85 9.31 -11.29
N SER A 487 -4.67 8.14 -11.91
CA SER A 487 -5.33 7.82 -13.18
C SER A 487 -6.74 7.24 -13.02
N PHE A 488 -7.02 6.53 -11.92
CA PHE A 488 -8.30 5.85 -11.70
C PHE A 488 -9.29 6.61 -10.81
N GLU A 489 -8.89 7.74 -10.22
CA GLU A 489 -9.78 8.51 -9.35
C GLU A 489 -10.87 9.27 -10.14
N GLY A 490 -12.15 9.01 -9.88
CA GLY A 490 -13.28 9.73 -10.49
C GLY A 490 -13.45 9.50 -11.99
N LYS A 491 -14.00 10.48 -12.72
CA LYS A 491 -14.20 10.39 -14.19
C LYS A 491 -12.87 10.24 -14.94
N ILE A 492 -12.87 9.44 -16.00
CA ILE A 492 -11.73 9.24 -16.90
C ILE A 492 -11.69 10.40 -17.90
N VAL A 493 -10.52 11.01 -18.02
CA VAL A 493 -10.27 12.17 -18.86
C VAL A 493 -8.94 11.98 -19.57
N LEU A 494 -8.73 12.68 -20.69
CA LEU A 494 -7.57 12.45 -21.56
C LEU A 494 -6.23 12.55 -20.82
N TYR A 495 -6.04 13.55 -19.95
CA TYR A 495 -4.77 13.71 -19.25
C TYR A 495 -4.43 12.53 -18.31
N LYS A 496 -5.45 11.83 -17.78
CA LYS A 496 -5.27 10.62 -16.97
C LYS A 496 -4.87 9.41 -17.81
N VAL A 497 -5.42 9.32 -19.02
CA VAL A 497 -5.00 8.29 -19.98
C VAL A 497 -3.53 8.47 -20.33
N ILE A 498 -3.07 9.71 -20.53
CA ILE A 498 -1.64 9.99 -20.82
C ILE A 498 -0.73 9.58 -19.65
N TYR A 499 -1.13 9.81 -18.38
CA TYR A 499 -0.36 9.28 -17.23
C TYR A 499 -0.20 7.77 -17.30
N MET A 500 -1.28 7.04 -17.60
CA MET A 500 -1.21 5.60 -17.79
C MET A 500 -0.36 5.21 -18.98
N VAL A 501 -0.43 5.92 -20.12
CA VAL A 501 0.43 5.67 -21.28
C VAL A 501 1.91 5.82 -20.89
N MET A 502 2.30 6.89 -20.20
CA MET A 502 3.69 7.07 -19.75
C MET A 502 4.15 5.92 -18.84
N PHE A 503 3.31 5.52 -17.87
CA PHE A 503 3.61 4.39 -16.98
C PHE A 503 3.73 3.07 -17.75
N LEU A 504 2.78 2.76 -18.63
CA LEU A 504 2.77 1.55 -19.45
C LEU A 504 3.96 1.49 -20.41
N CYS A 505 4.37 2.62 -20.98
CA CYS A 505 5.59 2.72 -21.78
C CYS A 505 6.85 2.44 -20.95
N CYS A 506 6.93 2.96 -19.71
CA CYS A 506 8.04 2.69 -18.79
C CYS A 506 8.14 1.19 -18.46
N VAL A 507 7.02 0.53 -18.14
CA VAL A 507 6.96 -0.92 -17.87
C VAL A 507 7.30 -1.75 -19.12
N ALA A 508 6.80 -1.35 -20.29
CA ALA A 508 7.12 -2.04 -21.54
C ALA A 508 8.62 -1.92 -21.89
N LEU A 509 9.22 -0.74 -21.71
CA LEU A 509 10.66 -0.55 -21.91
C LEU A 509 11.49 -1.39 -20.93
N TYR A 510 11.07 -1.46 -19.66
CA TYR A 510 11.71 -2.31 -18.65
C TYR A 510 11.78 -3.78 -19.10
N GLN A 511 10.70 -4.27 -19.70
CA GLN A 511 10.60 -5.65 -20.19
C GLN A 511 11.37 -5.91 -21.48
N LEU A 512 11.29 -4.99 -22.45
CA LEU A 512 11.92 -5.16 -23.77
C LEU A 512 13.43 -5.01 -23.70
N ASN A 513 13.92 -3.99 -23.00
CA ASN A 513 15.35 -3.72 -22.90
C ASN A 513 15.69 -2.99 -21.60
N TYR A 514 16.18 -3.74 -20.63
CA TYR A 514 16.55 -3.25 -19.30
C TYR A 514 17.67 -2.20 -19.33
N GLU A 515 18.68 -2.35 -20.20
CA GLU A 515 19.80 -1.40 -20.28
C GLU A 515 19.33 -0.03 -20.78
N ARG A 516 18.50 -0.01 -21.83
CA ARG A 516 17.89 1.23 -22.33
C ARG A 516 16.94 1.84 -21.30
N TRP A 517 16.18 1.02 -20.58
CA TRP A 517 15.30 1.48 -19.52
C TRP A 517 16.09 2.22 -18.42
N ARG A 518 17.22 1.66 -17.96
CA ARG A 518 18.11 2.33 -16.98
C ARG A 518 18.60 3.68 -17.48
N ALA A 519 19.07 3.75 -18.73
CA ALA A 519 19.57 4.99 -19.32
C ALA A 519 18.48 6.07 -19.48
N LEU A 520 17.25 5.66 -19.78
CA LEU A 520 16.12 6.58 -19.98
C LEU A 520 15.37 6.93 -18.68
N LEU A 521 15.60 6.22 -17.57
CA LEU A 521 14.81 6.36 -16.34
C LEU A 521 14.86 7.78 -15.76
N ARG A 522 16.01 8.44 -15.78
CA ARG A 522 16.14 9.84 -15.33
C ARG A 522 15.28 10.77 -16.19
N GLY A 523 15.36 10.62 -17.51
CA GLY A 523 14.57 11.40 -18.47
C GLY A 523 13.06 11.15 -18.31
N PHE A 524 12.66 9.91 -18.03
CA PHE A 524 11.27 9.55 -17.75
C PHE A 524 10.71 10.33 -16.54
N TRP A 525 11.41 10.33 -15.40
CA TRP A 525 10.93 11.04 -14.21
C TRP A 525 10.85 12.56 -14.43
N VAL A 526 11.82 13.14 -15.13
CA VAL A 526 11.75 14.57 -15.51
C VAL A 526 10.54 14.84 -16.41
N ALA A 527 10.27 13.99 -17.41
CA ALA A 527 9.11 14.13 -18.28
C ALA A 527 7.78 14.03 -17.50
N VAL A 528 7.68 13.11 -16.53
CA VAL A 528 6.50 12.96 -15.66
C VAL A 528 6.27 14.19 -14.80
N VAL A 529 7.32 14.76 -14.21
CA VAL A 529 7.22 16.00 -13.41
C VAL A 529 6.78 17.17 -14.28
N VAL A 530 7.39 17.38 -15.45
CA VAL A 530 7.02 18.45 -16.39
C VAL A 530 5.58 18.31 -16.85
N TYR A 531 5.16 17.11 -17.23
CA TYR A 531 3.79 16.83 -17.63
C TYR A 531 2.80 17.10 -16.48
N SER A 532 3.15 16.71 -15.25
CA SER A 532 2.30 16.93 -14.08
C SER A 532 2.12 18.41 -13.75
N MET A 533 3.19 19.21 -13.89
CA MET A 533 3.09 20.67 -13.78
C MET A 533 2.19 21.27 -14.85
N LEU A 534 2.31 20.83 -16.10
CA LEU A 534 1.46 21.28 -17.19
C LEU A 534 -0.03 20.95 -16.92
N VAL A 535 -0.34 19.75 -16.42
CA VAL A 535 -1.71 19.38 -16.04
C VAL A 535 -2.25 20.26 -14.91
N LEU A 536 -1.44 20.52 -13.87
CA LEU A 536 -1.84 21.41 -12.77
C LEU A 536 -2.16 22.82 -13.27
N ILE A 537 -1.32 23.38 -14.15
CA ILE A 537 -1.52 24.71 -14.74
C ILE A 537 -2.79 24.74 -15.60
N LEU A 538 -3.01 23.73 -16.45
CA LEU A 538 -4.19 23.66 -17.32
C LEU A 538 -5.49 23.54 -16.52
N VAL A 539 -5.55 22.64 -15.53
CA VAL A 539 -6.74 22.44 -14.69
C VAL A 539 -7.06 23.70 -13.88
N TYR A 540 -6.03 24.38 -13.36
CA TYR A 540 -6.20 25.62 -12.59
C TYR A 540 -6.66 26.79 -13.47
N THR A 541 -5.98 27.04 -14.60
CA THR A 541 -6.32 28.15 -15.51
C THR A 541 -7.69 27.97 -16.16
N PHE A 542 -8.19 26.74 -16.27
CA PHE A 542 -9.54 26.50 -16.78
C PHE A 542 -10.66 26.94 -15.82
N GLN A 543 -10.36 27.18 -14.53
CA GLN A 543 -11.39 27.64 -13.58
C GLN A 543 -11.83 29.09 -13.82
N PHE A 544 -11.09 29.87 -14.61
CA PHE A 544 -11.46 31.26 -14.89
C PHE A 544 -12.73 31.37 -15.74
N PRO A 545 -13.62 32.36 -15.48
CA PRO A 545 -14.89 32.48 -16.20
C PRO A 545 -14.76 32.56 -17.72
N SER A 546 -13.73 33.26 -18.22
CA SER A 546 -13.44 33.50 -19.63
C SER A 546 -12.72 32.34 -20.35
N SER A 547 -12.17 31.38 -19.59
CA SER A 547 -11.35 30.31 -20.15
C SER A 547 -12.11 29.39 -21.12
N PRO A 548 -13.37 28.95 -20.87
CA PRO A 548 -14.01 27.98 -21.77
C PRO A 548 -14.28 28.57 -23.15
N HIS A 549 -14.67 29.85 -23.20
CA HIS A 549 -14.87 30.57 -24.45
C HIS A 549 -13.55 30.77 -25.20
N THR A 550 -12.49 31.13 -24.47
CA THR A 550 -11.15 31.33 -25.04
C THR A 550 -10.62 30.03 -25.65
N TRP A 551 -10.70 28.92 -24.91
CA TRP A 551 -10.27 27.61 -25.41
C TRP A 551 -11.13 27.11 -26.56
N SER A 552 -12.46 27.29 -26.52
CA SER A 552 -13.34 26.90 -27.62
C SER A 552 -13.04 27.70 -28.90
N TYR A 553 -12.73 29.00 -28.77
CA TYR A 553 -12.34 29.86 -29.89
C TYR A 553 -11.00 29.44 -30.51
N TYR A 554 -9.95 29.20 -29.71
CA TYR A 554 -8.62 28.83 -30.22
C TYR A 554 -8.52 27.38 -30.70
N SER A 555 -9.14 26.43 -29.99
CA SER A 555 -9.04 25.00 -30.33
C SER A 555 -10.07 24.52 -31.36
N GLY A 556 -11.17 25.27 -31.55
CA GLY A 556 -12.31 24.84 -32.35
C GLY A 556 -13.10 23.67 -31.76
N LEU A 557 -12.80 23.24 -30.52
CA LEU A 557 -13.49 22.15 -29.84
C LEU A 557 -14.76 22.66 -29.13
N SER A 558 -15.81 21.84 -29.13
CA SER A 558 -17.04 22.12 -28.36
C SER A 558 -16.79 21.94 -26.86
N THR A 559 -17.54 22.66 -26.02
CA THR A 559 -17.41 22.60 -24.55
C THR A 559 -17.48 21.18 -23.99
N HIS A 560 -18.36 20.33 -24.53
CA HIS A 560 -18.46 18.92 -24.16
C HIS A 560 -17.19 18.10 -24.50
N ARG A 561 -16.47 18.43 -25.58
CA ARG A 561 -15.19 17.75 -25.91
C ARG A 561 -14.05 18.24 -25.01
N LEU A 562 -14.09 19.49 -24.54
CA LEU A 562 -13.14 19.99 -23.54
C LEU A 562 -13.33 19.28 -22.19
N GLU A 563 -14.57 18.99 -21.80
CA GLU A 563 -14.87 18.22 -20.59
C GLU A 563 -14.17 16.84 -20.64
N ASP A 564 -14.17 16.18 -21.81
CA ASP A 564 -13.49 14.88 -21.99
C ASP A 564 -11.95 14.97 -21.97
N VAL A 565 -11.37 16.13 -22.31
CA VAL A 565 -9.93 16.38 -22.07
C VAL A 565 -9.65 16.47 -20.57
N GLY A 566 -10.67 16.79 -19.77
CA GLY A 566 -10.61 17.04 -18.34
C GLY A 566 -10.58 18.52 -17.97
N LEU A 567 -10.90 19.38 -18.93
CA LEU A 567 -11.07 20.81 -18.75
C LEU A 567 -12.56 21.09 -18.48
N GLU A 568 -12.94 21.07 -17.21
CA GLU A 568 -14.27 21.41 -16.73
C GLU A 568 -14.20 22.41 -15.56
N LYS A 569 -15.30 23.14 -15.32
CA LYS A 569 -15.41 24.02 -14.15
C LYS A 569 -15.81 23.19 -12.94
N PHE A 570 -15.01 23.23 -11.90
CA PHE A 570 -15.22 22.47 -10.68
C PHE A 570 -15.78 23.36 -9.56
N SER A 571 -16.51 22.75 -8.63
CA SER A 571 -16.77 23.35 -7.33
C SER A 571 -15.50 23.33 -6.48
N VAL A 572 -15.37 24.25 -5.52
CA VAL A 572 -14.15 24.39 -4.69
C VAL A 572 -13.72 23.08 -3.99
N PRO A 573 -14.63 22.26 -3.41
CA PRO A 573 -14.23 20.99 -2.79
C PRO A 573 -13.70 19.95 -3.78
N VAL A 574 -14.31 19.88 -4.98
CA VAL A 574 -13.86 18.95 -6.03
C VAL A 574 -12.56 19.45 -6.65
N LEU A 575 -12.40 20.76 -6.83
CA LEU A 575 -11.15 21.36 -7.31
C LEU A 575 -9.98 21.03 -6.38
N PHE A 576 -10.21 21.03 -5.07
CA PHE A 576 -9.20 20.66 -4.10
C PHE A 576 -8.68 19.24 -4.33
N THR A 577 -9.56 18.25 -4.49
CA THR A 577 -9.12 16.86 -4.75
C THR A 577 -8.40 16.75 -6.10
N LYS A 578 -8.92 17.42 -7.15
CA LYS A 578 -8.34 17.41 -8.50
C LYS A 578 -6.94 18.04 -8.60
N ILE A 579 -6.60 18.99 -7.74
CA ILE A 579 -5.27 19.62 -7.68
C ILE A 579 -4.36 18.88 -6.70
N PHE A 580 -4.86 18.52 -5.52
CA PHE A 580 -4.07 17.89 -4.47
C PHE A 580 -3.47 16.55 -4.92
N ILE A 581 -4.22 15.75 -5.67
CA ILE A 581 -3.79 14.40 -6.03
C ILE A 581 -2.62 14.41 -7.03
N PRO A 582 -2.66 15.16 -8.14
CA PRO A 582 -1.49 15.37 -8.99
C PRO A 582 -0.33 16.07 -8.26
N ALA A 583 -0.59 16.98 -7.32
CA ALA A 583 0.46 17.64 -6.53
C ALA A 583 1.17 16.66 -5.57
N ALA A 584 0.42 15.78 -4.91
CA ALA A 584 0.98 14.72 -4.07
C ALA A 584 1.79 13.72 -4.91
N PHE A 585 1.29 13.35 -6.09
CA PHE A 585 2.03 12.51 -7.04
C PHE A 585 3.34 13.16 -7.50
N LEU A 586 3.29 14.45 -7.84
CA LEU A 586 4.47 15.24 -8.20
C LEU A 586 5.50 15.26 -7.07
N LEU A 587 5.06 15.46 -5.82
CA LEU A 587 5.93 15.41 -4.65
C LEU A 587 6.64 14.05 -4.51
N VAL A 588 5.90 12.95 -4.60
CA VAL A 588 6.47 11.60 -4.50
C VAL A 588 7.51 11.34 -5.60
N CYS A 589 7.23 11.79 -6.84
CA CYS A 589 8.15 11.67 -7.97
C CYS A 589 9.43 12.51 -7.79
N ILE A 590 9.30 13.73 -7.27
CA ILE A 590 10.45 14.61 -6.99
C ILE A 590 11.32 14.03 -5.87
N VAL A 591 10.71 13.49 -4.82
CA VAL A 591 11.43 12.81 -3.74
C VAL A 591 12.22 11.62 -4.29
N HIS A 592 11.61 10.84 -5.19
CA HIS A 592 12.32 9.75 -5.87
C HIS A 592 13.52 10.27 -6.68
N LEU A 593 13.30 11.28 -7.53
CA LEU A 593 14.31 11.82 -8.43
C LEU A 593 15.54 12.37 -7.69
N HIS A 594 15.36 13.10 -6.59
CA HIS A 594 16.46 13.75 -5.88
C HIS A 594 17.19 12.84 -4.89
N TYR A 595 16.48 11.98 -4.15
CA TYR A 595 17.08 11.21 -3.05
C TYR A 595 17.33 9.74 -3.39
N PHE A 596 16.42 9.11 -4.13
CA PHE A 596 16.42 7.66 -4.27
C PHE A 596 16.87 7.17 -5.65
N HIS A 597 16.85 8.01 -6.68
CA HIS A 597 17.11 7.61 -8.06
C HIS A 597 18.54 7.10 -8.28
N GLU A 598 19.55 7.89 -7.92
CA GLU A 598 20.96 7.52 -8.12
C GLU A 598 21.37 6.31 -7.26
N PRO A 599 21.07 6.28 -5.94
CA PRO A 599 21.37 5.10 -5.11
C PRO A 599 20.64 3.83 -5.58
N PHE A 600 19.42 3.96 -6.12
CA PHE A 600 18.67 2.84 -6.69
C PHE A 600 19.34 2.30 -7.97
N LEU A 601 19.81 3.17 -8.85
CA LEU A 601 20.53 2.76 -10.06
C LEU A 601 21.83 2.04 -9.70
N GLN A 602 22.60 2.56 -8.73
CA GLN A 602 23.83 1.92 -8.26
C GLN A 602 23.56 0.54 -7.64
N LEU A 603 22.52 0.40 -6.82
CA LEU A 603 22.15 -0.87 -6.17
C LEU A 603 21.82 -1.99 -7.18
N THR A 604 21.33 -1.60 -8.36
CA THR A 604 20.82 -2.52 -9.39
C THR A 604 21.77 -2.69 -10.58
N ASP A 605 22.97 -2.10 -10.53
CA ASP A 605 23.95 -2.24 -11.60
C ASP A 605 24.64 -3.62 -11.57
N LEU A 606 24.76 -4.25 -12.74
CA LEU A 606 25.52 -5.49 -12.93
C LEU A 606 27.01 -5.22 -13.12
N LYS A 607 27.37 -4.08 -13.73
CA LYS A 607 28.77 -3.77 -14.10
C LYS A 607 29.64 -3.51 -12.88
N THR A 608 29.11 -2.78 -11.89
CA THR A 608 29.81 -2.54 -10.62
C THR A 608 30.19 -3.84 -9.93
N VAL A 609 29.32 -4.87 -9.92
CA VAL A 609 29.63 -6.18 -9.33
C VAL A 609 30.73 -6.93 -10.09
N VAL A 610 30.69 -6.88 -11.43
CA VAL A 610 31.72 -7.49 -12.28
C VAL A 610 33.07 -6.80 -12.13
N ASP A 611 33.07 -5.47 -12.04
CA ASP A 611 34.30 -4.67 -11.88
C ASP A 611 34.92 -4.84 -10.49
N THR A 612 34.13 -4.97 -9.41
CA THR A 612 34.65 -5.32 -8.07
C THR A 612 35.27 -6.73 -8.04
N HIS A 613 34.75 -7.66 -8.85
CA HIS A 613 35.36 -8.99 -8.99
C HIS A 613 36.64 -8.98 -9.83
N ASN A 614 36.66 -8.24 -10.94
CA ASN A 614 37.87 -8.10 -11.75
C ASN A 614 38.99 -7.38 -10.98
N SER A 615 38.65 -6.37 -10.17
CA SER A 615 39.63 -5.64 -9.35
C SER A 615 40.21 -6.49 -8.21
N THR A 616 39.40 -7.32 -7.56
CA THR A 616 39.88 -8.28 -6.53
C THR A 616 40.80 -9.37 -7.12
N ILE A 617 40.54 -9.83 -8.35
CA ILE A 617 41.43 -10.77 -9.06
C ILE A 617 42.75 -10.09 -9.49
N THR A 618 42.74 -8.79 -9.83
CA THR A 618 43.98 -8.06 -10.15
C THR A 618 44.79 -7.61 -8.91
N SER A 619 44.15 -7.44 -7.75
CA SER A 619 44.85 -7.09 -6.49
C SER A 619 45.54 -8.28 -5.82
N ASP A 620 45.10 -9.51 -6.09
CA ASP A 620 45.73 -10.74 -5.58
C ASP A 620 47.16 -10.98 -6.14
N GLN A 621 47.59 -10.23 -7.15
CA GLN A 621 48.94 -10.31 -7.71
C GLN A 621 49.90 -9.20 -7.22
N ILE A 622 49.40 -8.19 -6.48
CA ILE A 622 50.19 -7.03 -6.00
C ILE A 622 50.23 -6.92 -4.46
N SER A 623 49.38 -7.65 -3.71
CA SER A 623 49.28 -7.52 -2.25
C SER A 623 50.07 -8.56 -1.43
N SER A 624 51.29 -8.94 -1.85
CA SER A 624 52.17 -9.81 -1.05
C SER A 624 53.22 -9.08 -0.19
N VAL A 625 53.15 -7.74 -0.06
CA VAL A 625 54.24 -6.96 0.58
C VAL A 625 53.81 -6.03 1.72
N CYS A 626 52.54 -5.72 1.95
CA CYS A 626 52.16 -4.80 3.03
C CYS A 626 50.84 -5.18 3.72
N ASN A 627 50.86 -6.16 4.63
CA ASN A 627 49.76 -6.39 5.57
C ASN A 627 50.18 -5.97 6.99
N GLY A 628 49.68 -4.81 7.42
CA GLY A 628 49.79 -4.31 8.78
C GLY A 628 48.89 -3.10 9.01
N ARG A 629 47.69 -3.36 9.56
CA ARG A 629 46.67 -2.42 10.10
C ARG A 629 45.76 -1.69 9.10
N LEU A 630 44.55 -2.22 8.87
CA LEU A 630 43.28 -1.56 9.23
C LEU A 630 42.08 -2.54 9.13
N VAL A 631 41.41 -2.71 10.27
CA VAL A 631 40.05 -3.20 10.59
C VAL A 631 39.20 -3.88 9.49
N HIS A 632 38.99 -5.20 9.68
CA HIS A 632 37.87 -5.97 9.11
C HIS A 632 36.54 -5.65 9.82
N SER A 633 35.48 -5.40 9.06
CA SER A 633 34.10 -5.55 9.53
C SER A 633 33.31 -6.39 8.52
N ASP A 634 33.52 -7.70 8.58
CA ASP A 634 32.63 -8.72 8.06
C ASP A 634 32.63 -9.87 9.06
N GLY A 635 31.65 -9.87 9.96
CA GLY A 635 31.45 -10.92 10.94
C GLY A 635 30.75 -12.13 10.32
N SER A 636 31.50 -13.01 9.67
CA SER A 636 31.07 -14.39 9.44
C SER A 636 31.12 -15.14 10.77
N LEU A 637 29.95 -15.38 11.38
CA LEU A 637 29.82 -16.23 12.56
C LEU A 637 29.80 -17.70 12.12
N PHE A 638 30.97 -18.21 11.77
CA PHE A 638 31.23 -19.62 11.53
C PHE A 638 32.66 -19.94 11.97
N ASP A 639 32.84 -20.10 13.29
CA ASP A 639 33.96 -20.86 13.86
C ASP A 639 33.69 -21.12 15.35
N LEU A 640 32.73 -22.01 15.62
CA LEU A 640 32.60 -22.76 16.87
C LEU A 640 31.80 -24.05 16.56
N SER A 641 32.31 -24.87 15.65
CA SER A 641 31.84 -26.25 15.47
C SER A 641 32.91 -27.11 14.79
N ALA A 642 34.08 -27.21 15.44
CA ALA A 642 35.07 -28.24 15.13
C ALA A 642 35.44 -28.93 16.44
N GLY A 643 34.83 -30.09 16.65
CA GLY A 643 34.99 -30.94 17.82
C GLY A 643 34.13 -32.18 17.66
N GLY A 644 34.41 -32.96 16.61
CA GLY A 644 33.77 -34.23 16.36
C GLY A 644 34.05 -35.22 17.49
N ALA A 645 33.02 -35.99 17.85
CA ALA A 645 33.14 -37.13 18.74
C ALA A 645 33.96 -38.27 18.12
N PRO A 646 34.75 -39.00 18.92
CA PRO A 646 34.98 -40.42 18.71
C PRO A 646 34.32 -41.27 19.80
N GLN A 647 33.97 -42.49 19.39
CA GLN A 647 33.24 -43.54 20.11
C GLN A 647 34.00 -44.22 21.28
N LEU A 648 33.19 -44.84 22.16
CA LEU A 648 33.37 -46.13 22.87
C LEU A 648 34.00 -46.22 24.29
N LEU A 649 33.14 -46.73 25.19
CA LEU A 649 33.31 -47.55 26.42
C LEU A 649 33.49 -46.90 27.81
N PRO A 650 32.99 -47.57 28.89
CA PRO A 650 32.48 -46.94 30.12
C PRO A 650 33.34 -47.19 31.36
N GLU A 651 33.25 -46.34 32.40
CA GLU A 651 33.54 -46.76 33.80
C GLU A 651 33.00 -45.79 34.88
N GLU A 652 32.26 -46.40 35.81
CA GLU A 652 32.13 -46.25 37.27
C GLU A 652 32.16 -44.90 38.04
N GLU A 653 31.13 -44.79 38.89
CA GLU A 653 31.09 -44.39 40.32
C GLU A 653 32.05 -43.31 40.89
N LYS A 654 31.43 -42.31 41.56
CA LYS A 654 31.43 -42.18 43.03
C LYS A 654 30.56 -40.99 43.50
N ARG A 655 29.58 -41.28 44.38
CA ARG A 655 29.47 -40.88 45.81
C ARG A 655 29.43 -39.35 46.04
N GLY A 656 28.48 -38.75 46.72
CA GLY A 656 27.40 -39.24 47.59
C GLY A 656 27.05 -38.12 48.59
N GLY A 657 25.76 -37.96 48.86
CA GLY A 657 25.15 -37.60 50.14
C GLY A 657 25.65 -36.43 51.01
N GLN A 658 24.74 -35.45 51.16
CA GLN A 658 24.03 -35.16 52.43
C GLN A 658 24.71 -34.21 53.45
N ARG A 659 24.04 -33.10 53.79
CA ARG A 659 23.51 -32.86 55.15
C ARG A 659 22.62 -31.61 55.27
N GLU A 660 21.59 -31.86 56.05
CA GLU A 660 20.50 -31.06 56.62
C GLU A 660 20.92 -30.11 57.78
N ILE A 661 19.98 -29.18 58.10
CA ILE A 661 19.68 -28.48 59.39
C ILE A 661 20.38 -27.12 59.67
N GLN A 662 19.69 -26.02 59.29
CA GLN A 662 18.95 -25.04 60.14
C GLN A 662 19.47 -24.86 61.60
N GLU A 663 19.76 -23.68 62.16
CA GLU A 663 18.88 -22.53 62.46
C GLU A 663 19.68 -21.44 63.23
N GLU A 664 19.22 -20.18 63.16
CA GLU A 664 19.49 -19.02 64.06
C GLU A 664 20.94 -18.49 64.19
N THR A 665 21.26 -17.23 63.84
CA THR A 665 20.77 -15.99 64.47
C THR A 665 21.23 -14.78 63.63
N GLU A 666 20.51 -13.66 63.77
CA GLU A 666 20.84 -12.27 63.39
C GLU A 666 20.10 -11.67 62.19
N GLU A 667 18.79 -11.56 62.38
CA GLU A 667 18.03 -10.36 62.02
C GLU A 667 18.61 -9.11 62.71
N LYS A 668 19.31 -8.27 61.94
CA LYS A 668 19.20 -6.79 61.93
C LYS A 668 20.28 -6.29 60.99
N TRP A 669 19.89 -5.46 60.03
CA TRP A 669 20.67 -4.54 59.17
C TRP A 669 20.26 -4.56 57.69
N ILE A 670 19.30 -5.40 57.27
CA ILE A 670 18.58 -5.20 56.00
C ILE A 670 17.20 -4.61 56.30
N LYS A 671 17.20 -3.35 56.77
CA LYS A 671 16.03 -2.45 56.81
C LYS A 671 16.54 -1.01 56.66
N LYS A 672 17.17 -0.75 55.52
CA LYS A 672 17.41 0.57 54.93
C LYS A 672 18.15 0.40 53.60
N GLU A 673 17.44 -0.10 52.60
CA GLU A 673 17.68 0.12 51.15
C GLU A 673 16.63 -0.62 50.30
N GLU A 674 15.37 -0.69 50.78
CA GLU A 674 14.25 -1.31 50.03
C GLU A 674 13.31 -0.27 49.37
N GLU A 675 13.78 0.96 49.11
CA GLU A 675 12.98 1.95 48.37
C GLU A 675 13.62 2.47 47.07
N GLU A 676 14.71 1.88 46.57
CA GLU A 676 15.28 2.25 45.25
C GLU A 676 15.55 1.10 44.24
N GLU A 677 15.18 -0.16 44.52
CA GLU A 677 15.46 -1.29 43.60
C GLU A 677 14.25 -1.89 42.82
N GLU A 678 13.05 -1.29 42.86
CA GLU A 678 11.94 -1.78 42.03
C GLU A 678 11.98 -1.28 40.56
N GLY A 679 12.71 -0.20 40.28
CA GLY A 679 12.89 0.32 38.90
C GLY A 679 13.92 -0.46 38.06
N PHE A 680 14.94 -1.05 38.71
CA PHE A 680 16.07 -1.68 38.03
C PHE A 680 15.79 -3.16 37.68
N SER A 681 15.02 -3.90 38.49
CA SER A 681 14.67 -5.30 38.25
C SER A 681 13.76 -5.50 37.02
N LEU A 682 12.83 -4.57 36.78
CA LEU A 682 11.97 -4.55 35.59
C LEU A 682 12.81 -4.32 34.31
N LEU A 683 13.74 -3.37 34.32
CA LEU A 683 14.64 -3.09 33.19
C LEU A 683 15.56 -4.27 32.86
N VAL A 684 16.06 -4.99 33.87
CA VAL A 684 16.89 -6.21 33.67
C VAL A 684 16.05 -7.37 33.12
N SER A 685 14.82 -7.56 33.60
CA SER A 685 13.89 -8.58 33.09
C SER A 685 13.49 -8.30 31.63
N TRP A 686 13.16 -7.05 31.29
CA TRP A 686 12.89 -6.63 29.91
C TRP A 686 14.11 -6.77 29.01
N ARG A 687 15.33 -6.50 29.52
CA ARG A 687 16.57 -6.69 28.75
C ARG A 687 16.81 -8.17 28.40
N LEU A 688 16.59 -9.08 29.35
CA LEU A 688 16.66 -10.54 29.13
C LEU A 688 15.59 -11.04 28.14
N VAL A 689 14.37 -10.50 28.22
CA VAL A 689 13.29 -10.79 27.27
C VAL A 689 13.63 -10.26 25.87
N VAL A 690 14.16 -9.04 25.78
CA VAL A 690 14.63 -8.43 24.52
C VAL A 690 15.80 -9.23 23.92
N ASP A 691 16.74 -9.71 24.74
CA ASP A 691 17.86 -10.52 24.27
C ASP A 691 17.39 -11.88 23.73
N ARG A 692 16.47 -12.57 24.44
CA ARG A 692 15.86 -13.82 23.93
C ARG A 692 15.02 -13.58 22.66
N LEU A 693 14.24 -12.49 22.61
CA LEU A 693 13.48 -12.09 21.43
C LEU A 693 14.41 -11.73 20.27
N SER A 694 15.57 -11.12 20.52
CA SER A 694 16.53 -10.76 19.48
C SER A 694 17.18 -11.98 18.84
N VAL A 695 17.51 -13.02 19.61
CA VAL A 695 18.03 -14.30 19.09
C VAL A 695 16.96 -15.05 18.29
N LEU A 696 15.71 -15.06 18.79
CA LEU A 696 14.57 -15.60 18.04
C LEU A 696 14.32 -14.81 16.75
N PHE A 697 14.44 -13.48 16.79
CA PHE A 697 14.31 -12.59 15.64
C PHE A 697 15.43 -12.85 14.62
N LEU A 698 16.68 -13.06 15.05
CA LEU A 698 17.79 -13.40 14.17
C LEU A 698 17.59 -14.76 13.51
N ARG A 699 17.13 -15.76 14.28
CA ARG A 699 16.78 -17.10 13.75
C ARG A 699 15.61 -17.04 12.78
N LEU A 700 14.63 -16.18 13.06
CA LEU A 700 13.51 -15.88 12.17
C LEU A 700 13.99 -15.21 10.88
N LEU A 701 14.85 -14.20 10.95
CA LEU A 701 15.44 -13.53 9.80
C LEU A 701 16.24 -14.50 8.91
N LEU A 702 17.06 -15.37 9.51
CA LEU A 702 17.79 -16.42 8.79
C LEU A 702 16.84 -17.43 8.14
N SER A 703 15.73 -17.78 8.81
CA SER A 703 14.69 -18.64 8.25
C SER A 703 13.97 -17.97 7.08
N LEU A 704 13.59 -16.69 7.23
CA LEU A 704 12.97 -15.88 6.19
C LEU A 704 13.90 -15.69 4.99
N GLN A 705 15.20 -15.50 5.23
CA GLN A 705 16.20 -15.42 4.16
C GLN A 705 16.27 -16.75 3.41
N ARG A 706 16.36 -17.90 4.09
CA ARG A 706 16.33 -19.21 3.42
C ARG A 706 15.03 -19.45 2.64
N LEU A 707 13.88 -19.09 3.23
CA LEU A 707 12.58 -19.16 2.56
C LEU A 707 12.53 -18.26 1.33
N GLN A 708 13.07 -17.05 1.41
CA GLN A 708 13.14 -16.11 0.30
C GLN A 708 13.97 -16.69 -0.85
N HIS A 709 15.15 -17.26 -0.59
CA HIS A 709 15.97 -17.89 -1.62
C HIS A 709 15.23 -19.07 -2.28
N LEU A 710 14.59 -19.92 -1.47
CA LEU A 710 13.79 -21.03 -1.98
C LEU A 710 12.59 -20.54 -2.83
N LEU A 711 11.93 -19.45 -2.42
CA LEU A 711 10.82 -18.87 -3.16
C LEU A 711 11.29 -18.30 -4.52
N TRP A 712 12.39 -17.55 -4.55
CA TRP A 712 12.96 -17.04 -5.80
C TRP A 712 13.39 -18.16 -6.74
N TRP A 713 13.95 -19.24 -6.20
CA TRP A 713 14.31 -20.44 -6.97
C TRP A 713 13.07 -21.14 -7.53
N LEU A 714 12.05 -21.38 -6.71
CA LEU A 714 10.79 -21.98 -7.14
C LEU A 714 10.10 -21.13 -8.23
N LEU A 715 10.12 -19.80 -8.06
CA LEU A 715 9.58 -18.87 -9.04
C LEU A 715 10.34 -18.97 -10.37
N GLU A 716 11.67 -18.99 -10.37
CA GLU A 716 12.46 -19.14 -11.61
C GLU A 716 12.08 -20.42 -12.39
N LEU A 717 11.82 -21.51 -11.66
CA LEU A 717 11.44 -22.80 -12.24
C LEU A 717 10.03 -22.81 -12.84
N HIS A 718 9.07 -22.15 -12.18
CA HIS A 718 7.64 -22.28 -12.50
C HIS A 718 7.00 -21.04 -13.15
N ILE A 719 7.70 -19.91 -13.27
CA ILE A 719 7.12 -18.64 -13.74
C ILE A 719 6.46 -18.74 -15.12
N VAL A 720 7.09 -19.41 -16.08
CA VAL A 720 6.54 -19.56 -17.45
C VAL A 720 5.19 -20.28 -17.42
N LYS A 721 5.03 -21.26 -16.52
CA LYS A 721 3.77 -22.01 -16.35
C LYS A 721 2.68 -21.12 -15.77
N ILE A 722 3.03 -20.30 -14.77
CA ILE A 722 2.11 -19.37 -14.11
C ILE A 722 1.63 -18.29 -15.09
N VAL A 723 2.56 -17.65 -15.81
CA VAL A 723 2.27 -16.56 -16.77
C VAL A 723 1.41 -17.07 -17.93
N SER A 724 1.80 -18.18 -18.57
CA SER A 724 1.03 -18.76 -19.68
C SER A 724 -0.37 -19.21 -19.25
N SER A 725 -0.52 -19.80 -18.06
CA SER A 725 -1.81 -20.21 -17.51
C SER A 725 -2.72 -19.01 -17.25
N TYR A 726 -2.16 -17.92 -16.72
CA TYR A 726 -2.91 -16.70 -16.46
C TYR A 726 -3.38 -16.03 -17.76
N ILE A 727 -2.51 -15.94 -18.78
CA ILE A 727 -2.85 -15.36 -20.08
C ILE A 727 -4.03 -16.10 -20.74
N ILE A 728 -3.99 -17.43 -20.75
CA ILE A 728 -5.10 -18.23 -21.31
C ILE A 728 -6.36 -18.10 -20.46
N TRP A 729 -6.25 -18.09 -19.13
CA TRP A 729 -7.39 -17.84 -18.24
C TRP A 729 -8.09 -16.51 -18.55
N VAL A 730 -7.32 -15.42 -18.73
CA VAL A 730 -7.87 -14.11 -19.11
C VAL A 730 -8.53 -14.18 -20.48
N SER A 731 -7.88 -14.81 -21.46
CA SER A 731 -8.40 -14.94 -22.83
C SER A 731 -9.70 -15.73 -22.92
N VAL A 732 -9.88 -16.70 -22.02
CA VAL A 732 -11.10 -17.53 -21.91
C VAL A 732 -12.22 -16.81 -21.16
N LYS A 733 -11.90 -15.99 -20.15
CA LYS A 733 -12.90 -15.21 -19.40
C LYS A 733 -13.51 -14.09 -20.22
N GLU A 734 -12.71 -13.44 -21.06
CA GLU A 734 -13.16 -12.41 -22.00
C GLU A 734 -12.77 -12.85 -23.42
N VAL A 735 -13.70 -13.50 -24.13
CA VAL A 735 -13.46 -13.92 -25.52
C VAL A 735 -13.59 -12.71 -26.42
N CYS A 736 -12.51 -12.32 -27.09
CA CYS A 736 -12.50 -11.18 -28.00
C CYS A 736 -11.33 -11.25 -28.98
N VAL A 737 -11.37 -10.42 -30.02
CA VAL A 737 -10.31 -10.35 -31.04
C VAL A 737 -8.99 -9.87 -30.44
N PHE A 738 -8.99 -8.91 -29.52
CA PHE A 738 -7.75 -8.47 -28.87
C PHE A 738 -7.01 -9.59 -28.15
N ASN A 739 -7.74 -10.54 -27.57
CA ASN A 739 -7.15 -11.65 -26.83
C ASN A 739 -6.66 -12.80 -27.74
N LEU A 740 -7.01 -12.81 -29.04
CA LEU A 740 -6.51 -13.79 -30.01
C LEU A 740 -4.98 -13.75 -30.12
N LEU A 741 -4.37 -12.55 -30.11
CA LEU A 741 -2.92 -12.42 -30.20
C LEU A 741 -2.22 -13.10 -29.01
N PHE A 742 -2.78 -12.98 -27.81
CA PHE A 742 -2.24 -13.62 -26.62
C PHE A 742 -2.26 -15.15 -26.72
N VAL A 743 -3.37 -15.71 -27.22
CA VAL A 743 -3.50 -17.16 -27.44
C VAL A 743 -2.48 -17.64 -28.47
N LEU A 744 -2.30 -16.91 -29.58
CA LEU A 744 -1.30 -17.23 -30.61
C LEU A 744 0.13 -17.18 -30.04
N CYS A 745 0.47 -16.13 -29.29
CA CYS A 745 1.79 -16.00 -28.67
C CYS A 745 2.08 -17.16 -27.69
N VAL A 746 1.13 -17.54 -26.83
CA VAL A 746 1.31 -18.65 -25.89
C VAL A 746 1.39 -20.00 -26.61
N ALA A 747 0.52 -20.22 -27.60
CA ALA A 747 0.47 -21.48 -28.35
C ALA A 747 1.78 -21.76 -29.12
N VAL A 748 2.49 -20.72 -29.55
CA VAL A 748 3.81 -20.83 -30.20
C VAL A 748 4.96 -20.84 -29.16
N ALA A 749 4.88 -20.03 -28.10
CA ALA A 749 5.93 -19.91 -27.09
C ALA A 749 6.16 -21.21 -26.30
N LEU A 750 5.10 -22.00 -26.06
CA LEU A 750 5.22 -23.23 -25.29
C LEU A 750 6.07 -24.28 -26.02
N PRO A 751 5.77 -24.69 -27.28
CA PRO A 751 6.62 -25.63 -28.02
C PRO A 751 7.97 -25.04 -28.43
N CYS A 752 8.03 -23.76 -28.84
CA CYS A 752 9.24 -23.13 -29.37
C CYS A 752 9.97 -22.29 -28.30
N ARG A 753 10.87 -22.92 -27.52
CA ARG A 753 11.61 -22.25 -26.44
C ARG A 753 12.42 -21.00 -26.83
N PRO A 754 13.17 -20.97 -27.94
CA PRO A 754 14.03 -19.81 -28.22
C PRO A 754 13.22 -18.53 -28.49
N TRP A 755 11.95 -18.64 -28.84
CA TRP A 755 11.07 -17.51 -29.15
C TRP A 755 10.33 -16.97 -27.91
N ARG A 756 10.43 -17.63 -26.75
CA ARG A 756 9.74 -17.25 -25.50
C ARG A 756 10.00 -15.81 -25.06
N PRO A 757 11.24 -15.32 -24.93
CA PRO A 757 11.47 -13.94 -24.46
C PRO A 757 10.89 -12.90 -25.43
N LEU A 758 10.99 -13.16 -26.74
CA LEU A 758 10.41 -12.29 -27.77
C LEU A 758 8.88 -12.25 -27.66
N LEU A 759 8.22 -13.41 -27.56
CA LEU A 759 6.77 -13.51 -27.48
C LEU A 759 6.21 -12.96 -26.16
N SER A 760 6.93 -13.11 -25.04
CA SER A 760 6.59 -12.44 -23.77
C SER A 760 6.64 -10.90 -23.94
N GLY A 761 7.68 -10.36 -24.59
CA GLY A 761 7.77 -8.94 -24.96
C GLY A 761 6.67 -8.46 -25.91
N MET A 762 6.23 -9.29 -26.86
CA MET A 762 5.09 -8.95 -27.73
C MET A 762 3.77 -8.89 -26.94
N CYS A 763 3.54 -9.86 -26.05
CA CYS A 763 2.37 -9.87 -25.17
C CYS A 763 2.31 -8.62 -24.29
N THR A 764 3.44 -8.08 -23.84
CA THR A 764 3.44 -6.93 -22.92
C THR A 764 3.11 -5.64 -23.64
N VAL A 765 3.74 -5.39 -24.78
CA VAL A 765 3.41 -4.26 -25.64
C VAL A 765 1.93 -4.31 -26.02
N TRP A 766 1.43 -5.49 -26.41
CA TRP A 766 0.02 -5.63 -26.76
C TRP A 766 -0.92 -5.41 -25.56
N THR A 767 -0.55 -5.90 -24.37
CA THR A 767 -1.31 -5.62 -23.13
C THR A 767 -1.39 -4.12 -22.83
N CYS A 768 -0.28 -3.40 -23.02
CA CYS A 768 -0.25 -1.95 -22.88
C CYS A 768 -1.19 -1.28 -23.90
N VAL A 769 -1.15 -1.68 -25.17
CA VAL A 769 -2.04 -1.17 -26.23
C VAL A 769 -3.51 -1.43 -25.90
N VAL A 770 -3.86 -2.67 -25.54
CA VAL A 770 -5.24 -3.04 -25.16
C VAL A 770 -5.73 -2.23 -23.97
N THR A 771 -4.88 -2.02 -22.96
CA THR A 771 -5.22 -1.21 -21.77
C THR A 771 -5.51 0.24 -22.17
N VAL A 772 -4.68 0.85 -23.03
CA VAL A 772 -4.89 2.21 -23.53
C VAL A 772 -6.17 2.31 -24.36
N CYS A 773 -6.42 1.37 -25.27
CA CYS A 773 -7.65 1.32 -26.06
C CYS A 773 -8.89 1.22 -25.17
N LYS A 774 -8.87 0.35 -24.15
CA LYS A 774 -9.96 0.21 -23.17
C LYS A 774 -10.21 1.48 -22.37
N MET A 775 -9.15 2.21 -22.00
CA MET A 775 -9.26 3.50 -21.32
C MET A 775 -9.82 4.60 -22.22
N LEU A 776 -9.32 4.71 -23.46
CA LEU A 776 -9.80 5.70 -24.43
C LEU A 776 -11.28 5.49 -24.80
N TYR A 777 -11.74 4.25 -24.86
CA TYR A 777 -13.14 3.93 -25.18
C TYR A 777 -14.13 4.40 -24.09
N GLN A 778 -13.67 4.68 -22.86
CA GLN A 778 -14.54 5.19 -21.80
C GLN A 778 -14.84 6.70 -21.91
N LEU A 779 -14.12 7.44 -22.78
CA LEU A 779 -14.37 8.88 -22.96
C LEU A 779 -15.80 9.13 -23.46
N ASN A 780 -16.42 10.26 -23.07
CA ASN A 780 -17.81 10.54 -23.45
C ASN A 780 -17.95 10.92 -24.94
N VAL A 781 -16.85 11.34 -25.57
CA VAL A 781 -16.75 11.55 -27.04
C VAL A 781 -17.27 10.35 -27.83
N VAL A 782 -16.99 9.14 -27.34
CA VAL A 782 -17.40 7.90 -28.01
C VAL A 782 -18.84 7.60 -27.59
N GLN A 783 -19.82 7.75 -28.49
CA GLN A 783 -21.22 7.44 -28.20
C GLN A 783 -21.67 6.19 -28.97
N PRO A 784 -21.86 5.03 -28.31
CA PRO A 784 -22.22 3.76 -28.99
C PRO A 784 -23.49 3.85 -29.83
N THR A 785 -24.47 4.63 -29.37
CA THR A 785 -25.75 4.84 -30.05
C THR A 785 -25.64 5.38 -31.48
N ARG A 786 -24.52 6.00 -31.86
CA ARG A 786 -24.32 6.54 -33.23
C ARG A 786 -23.90 5.47 -34.25
N TYR A 787 -23.29 4.38 -33.82
CA TYR A 787 -22.74 3.34 -34.71
C TYR A 787 -23.23 1.92 -34.36
N SER A 788 -24.04 1.78 -33.32
CA SER A 788 -24.71 0.52 -32.99
C SER A 788 -25.68 0.12 -34.11
N SER A 789 -25.62 -1.14 -34.53
CA SER A 789 -26.52 -1.69 -35.56
C SER A 789 -27.69 -2.39 -34.88
N ASN A 790 -28.94 -2.04 -35.26
CA ASN A 790 -30.12 -2.75 -34.80
C ASN A 790 -30.51 -3.83 -35.81
N CYS A 791 -30.37 -5.11 -35.45
CA CYS A 791 -30.68 -6.22 -36.34
C CYS A 791 -32.17 -6.60 -36.23
N THR A 792 -32.87 -6.63 -37.37
CA THR A 792 -34.29 -7.00 -37.43
C THR A 792 -34.47 -8.50 -37.57
N MET A 793 -35.43 -9.06 -36.85
CA MET A 793 -35.80 -10.48 -36.90
C MET A 793 -36.28 -10.91 -38.30
N PRO A 794 -35.89 -12.11 -38.77
CA PRO A 794 -36.47 -12.71 -39.98
C PRO A 794 -37.89 -13.24 -39.69
N GLY A 795 -38.88 -12.83 -40.48
CA GLY A 795 -40.30 -13.10 -40.22
C GLY A 795 -40.80 -14.55 -40.36
N ASN A 796 -39.96 -15.51 -40.77
CA ASN A 796 -40.34 -16.91 -41.06
C ASN A 796 -39.62 -17.96 -40.18
N SER A 797 -39.11 -17.61 -39.00
CA SER A 797 -38.40 -18.57 -38.15
C SER A 797 -39.33 -19.40 -37.27
N SER A 798 -39.22 -20.74 -37.34
CA SER A 798 -39.93 -21.70 -36.49
C SER A 798 -39.37 -21.82 -35.07
N THR A 799 -38.19 -21.26 -34.81
CA THR A 799 -37.49 -21.27 -33.53
C THR A 799 -37.52 -19.91 -32.85
N ASP A 800 -37.76 -19.86 -31.53
CA ASP A 800 -37.68 -18.65 -30.71
C ASP A 800 -36.24 -18.09 -30.68
N LEU A 801 -35.88 -17.31 -31.71
CA LEU A 801 -34.58 -16.63 -31.84
C LEU A 801 -34.50 -15.35 -31.00
N SER A 802 -35.58 -14.98 -30.29
CA SER A 802 -35.70 -13.75 -29.48
C SER A 802 -34.65 -13.63 -28.38
N GLY A 803 -34.15 -14.76 -27.87
CA GLY A 803 -33.05 -14.81 -26.91
C GLY A 803 -31.64 -14.69 -27.51
N SER A 804 -31.49 -14.58 -28.83
CA SER A 804 -30.18 -14.48 -29.49
C SER A 804 -29.51 -13.13 -29.25
N LEU A 805 -28.17 -13.13 -29.22
CA LEU A 805 -27.36 -11.93 -29.09
C LEU A 805 -27.63 -10.89 -30.19
N LEU A 806 -28.05 -11.31 -31.38
CA LEU A 806 -28.35 -10.40 -32.50
C LEU A 806 -29.66 -9.61 -32.32
N TYR A 807 -30.66 -10.23 -31.69
CA TYR A 807 -32.04 -9.74 -31.73
C TYR A 807 -32.57 -9.22 -30.38
N SER A 808 -31.82 -9.44 -29.30
CA SER A 808 -32.17 -8.98 -27.94
C SER A 808 -31.97 -7.48 -27.73
N GLY A 809 -31.11 -6.82 -28.52
CA GLY A 809 -30.84 -5.39 -28.43
C GLY A 809 -29.89 -4.88 -29.53
N PRO A 810 -29.61 -3.57 -29.57
CA PRO A 810 -28.68 -3.00 -30.54
C PRO A 810 -27.27 -3.56 -30.31
N VAL A 811 -26.63 -3.98 -31.39
CA VAL A 811 -25.31 -4.62 -31.37
C VAL A 811 -24.22 -3.59 -31.56
N ASP A 812 -23.32 -3.50 -30.59
CA ASP A 812 -22.12 -2.68 -30.68
C ASP A 812 -20.99 -3.44 -31.39
N PRO A 813 -20.46 -2.95 -32.53
CA PRO A 813 -19.35 -3.61 -33.24
C PRO A 813 -18.06 -3.69 -32.40
N ALA A 814 -17.86 -2.72 -31.50
CA ALA A 814 -16.70 -2.66 -30.62
C ALA A 814 -16.69 -3.77 -29.56
N GLN A 815 -17.86 -4.30 -29.19
CA GLN A 815 -17.98 -5.39 -28.20
C GLN A 815 -17.30 -6.67 -28.69
N TRP A 816 -17.39 -6.97 -29.99
CA TRP A 816 -16.73 -8.13 -30.62
C TRP A 816 -15.19 -7.99 -30.60
N VAL A 817 -14.69 -6.77 -30.77
CA VAL A 817 -13.25 -6.47 -30.67
C VAL A 817 -12.75 -6.63 -29.22
N GLY A 818 -13.61 -6.37 -28.23
CA GLY A 818 -13.33 -6.47 -26.80
C GLY A 818 -13.40 -5.14 -26.04
N LEU A 819 -14.09 -4.14 -26.59
CA LEU A 819 -14.29 -2.82 -25.99
C LEU A 819 -15.74 -2.66 -25.52
N ARG A 820 -15.92 -2.42 -24.22
CA ARG A 820 -17.23 -2.17 -23.60
C ARG A 820 -17.20 -0.90 -22.75
N LYS A 821 -18.32 -0.16 -22.72
CA LYS A 821 -18.48 0.96 -21.78
C LYS A 821 -18.89 0.43 -20.40
N THR A 822 -18.38 1.05 -19.34
CA THR A 822 -18.68 0.68 -17.95
C THR A 822 -19.08 1.89 -17.12
N ASP A 823 -20.07 1.73 -16.24
CA ASP A 823 -20.59 2.80 -15.38
C ASP A 823 -19.68 3.03 -14.15
N GLY A 824 -18.51 3.62 -14.38
CA GLY A 824 -17.61 4.10 -13.33
C GLY A 824 -16.67 3.07 -12.68
N LYS A 825 -16.85 1.76 -12.91
CA LYS A 825 -15.96 0.70 -12.39
C LYS A 825 -14.90 0.25 -13.41
N LEU A 826 -14.07 1.19 -13.88
CA LEU A 826 -13.02 0.88 -14.86
C LEU A 826 -11.96 -0.10 -14.32
N LEU A 827 -11.63 -0.01 -13.02
CA LEU A 827 -10.60 -0.86 -12.45
C LEU A 827 -10.99 -2.35 -12.52
N ASP A 828 -12.26 -2.69 -12.29
CA ASP A 828 -12.74 -4.07 -12.45
C ASP A 828 -12.64 -4.57 -13.89
N TYR A 829 -12.84 -3.68 -14.86
CA TYR A 829 -12.69 -4.01 -16.28
C TYR A 829 -11.23 -4.17 -16.72
N LEU A 830 -10.32 -3.38 -16.17
CA LEU A 830 -8.89 -3.44 -16.50
C LEU A 830 -8.09 -4.41 -15.61
N ARG A 831 -8.64 -4.85 -14.48
CA ARG A 831 -7.97 -5.67 -13.46
C ARG A 831 -7.21 -6.86 -14.07
N TYR A 832 -7.84 -7.58 -15.01
CA TYR A 832 -7.22 -8.73 -15.65
C TYR A 832 -6.02 -8.34 -16.53
N ASN A 833 -6.11 -7.25 -17.29
CA ASN A 833 -5.03 -6.77 -18.15
C ASN A 833 -3.86 -6.20 -17.33
N LEU A 834 -4.16 -5.45 -16.26
CA LEU A 834 -3.14 -4.90 -15.37
C LEU A 834 -2.40 -5.99 -14.58
N MET A 835 -3.12 -7.01 -14.10
CA MET A 835 -2.51 -8.17 -13.45
C MET A 835 -1.67 -8.99 -14.44
N MET A 836 -2.12 -9.14 -15.68
CA MET A 836 -1.35 -9.78 -16.74
C MET A 836 -0.03 -9.03 -17.00
N LEU A 837 -0.08 -7.70 -17.11
CA LEU A 837 1.11 -6.86 -17.25
C LEU A 837 2.05 -7.00 -16.04
N ALA A 838 1.50 -7.01 -14.82
CA ALA A 838 2.30 -7.18 -13.60
C ALA A 838 3.01 -8.54 -13.57
N LEU A 839 2.34 -9.63 -13.96
CA LEU A 839 2.93 -10.96 -14.04
C LEU A 839 4.03 -11.05 -15.11
N LEU A 840 3.82 -10.43 -16.27
CA LEU A 840 4.81 -10.38 -17.34
C LEU A 840 6.04 -9.53 -16.95
N ALA A 841 5.86 -8.41 -16.27
CA ALA A 841 6.97 -7.63 -15.72
C ALA A 841 7.72 -8.43 -14.64
N PHE A 842 6.98 -9.12 -13.76
CA PHE A 842 7.54 -9.95 -12.70
C PHE A 842 8.35 -11.14 -13.25
N GLU A 843 7.98 -11.70 -14.40
CA GLU A 843 8.78 -12.71 -15.11
C GLU A 843 10.22 -12.24 -15.35
N VAL A 844 10.37 -11.06 -15.95
CA VAL A 844 11.70 -10.48 -16.22
C VAL A 844 12.41 -10.13 -14.90
N THR A 845 11.68 -9.61 -13.91
CA THR A 845 12.23 -9.33 -12.57
C THR A 845 12.85 -10.56 -11.94
N ILE A 846 12.20 -11.74 -12.02
CA ILE A 846 12.73 -13.00 -11.49
C ILE A 846 14.03 -13.37 -12.20
N TYR A 847 14.03 -13.39 -13.53
CA TYR A 847 15.23 -13.77 -14.30
C TYR A 847 16.42 -12.84 -13.99
N ARG A 848 16.18 -11.53 -13.89
CA ARG A 848 17.23 -10.56 -13.55
C ARG A 848 17.69 -10.64 -12.11
N HIS A 849 16.77 -10.86 -11.16
CA HIS A 849 17.13 -11.06 -9.77
C HIS A 849 18.07 -12.27 -9.61
N GLN A 850 17.77 -13.36 -10.31
CA GLN A 850 18.57 -14.58 -10.29
C GLN A 850 19.95 -14.39 -10.94
N GLU A 851 20.01 -13.68 -12.06
CA GLU A 851 21.26 -13.30 -12.71
C GLU A 851 22.15 -12.45 -11.78
N LEU A 852 21.58 -11.43 -11.15
CA LEU A 852 22.28 -10.59 -10.17
C LEU A 852 22.75 -11.40 -8.95
N TYR A 853 21.91 -12.32 -8.45
CA TYR A 853 22.26 -13.18 -7.32
C TYR A 853 23.46 -14.06 -7.63
N ARG A 854 23.48 -14.70 -8.82
CA ARG A 854 24.58 -15.54 -9.28
C ARG A 854 25.88 -14.77 -9.46
N LEU A 855 25.81 -13.57 -10.05
CA LEU A 855 26.99 -12.72 -10.25
C LEU A 855 27.61 -12.28 -8.93
N ARG A 856 26.81 -11.94 -7.91
CA ARG A 856 27.35 -11.56 -6.58
C ARG A 856 28.01 -12.71 -5.81
N HIS A 857 27.60 -13.95 -6.08
CA HIS A 857 28.10 -15.13 -5.37
C HIS A 857 29.04 -15.99 -6.22
N ASN A 858 29.42 -15.53 -7.43
CA ASN A 858 30.22 -16.28 -8.40
C ASN A 858 29.69 -17.72 -8.68
N GLN A 859 28.37 -17.87 -8.77
CA GLN A 859 27.74 -19.17 -9.02
C GLN A 859 27.38 -19.36 -10.50
N VAL A 860 27.78 -20.49 -11.08
CA VAL A 860 27.41 -20.90 -12.43
C VAL A 860 25.97 -21.45 -12.41
N PRO A 861 25.13 -21.18 -13.43
CA PRO A 861 23.81 -21.81 -13.51
C PRO A 861 23.93 -23.34 -13.46
N PRO A 862 23.16 -24.03 -12.60
CA PRO A 862 23.26 -25.48 -12.46
C PRO A 862 22.81 -26.16 -13.76
N PRO A 863 23.42 -27.31 -14.12
CA PRO A 863 23.12 -28.03 -15.36
C PRO A 863 21.69 -28.58 -15.38
N THR A 864 21.11 -28.88 -14.21
CA THR A 864 19.72 -29.31 -14.06
C THR A 864 18.96 -28.34 -13.16
N ARG A 865 17.75 -28.00 -13.57
CA ARG A 865 16.84 -27.08 -12.87
C ARG A 865 16.03 -27.81 -11.78
N THR A 866 16.68 -28.16 -10.66
CA THR A 866 16.10 -28.99 -9.57
C THR A 866 15.91 -28.22 -8.27
N LEU A 867 14.93 -28.62 -7.43
CA LEU A 867 14.68 -27.99 -6.13
C LEU A 867 15.78 -28.29 -5.11
N PHE A 868 16.21 -29.55 -5.00
CA PHE A 868 17.28 -30.00 -4.11
C PHE A 868 18.49 -30.48 -4.91
N HIS A 869 19.61 -29.77 -4.82
CA HIS A 869 20.82 -30.09 -5.59
C HIS A 869 21.56 -31.32 -5.04
N ASP A 870 21.38 -31.63 -3.75
CA ASP A 870 22.12 -32.68 -3.05
C ASP A 870 21.65 -34.11 -3.40
N ILE A 871 20.49 -34.26 -4.05
CA ILE A 871 19.84 -35.56 -4.25
C ILE A 871 19.97 -36.01 -5.71
N THR A 872 20.64 -37.14 -5.89
CA THR A 872 20.84 -37.83 -7.18
C THR A 872 20.13 -39.18 -7.22
N ARG A 873 20.17 -39.87 -8.37
CA ARG A 873 19.61 -41.22 -8.54
C ARG A 873 20.17 -42.24 -7.56
N HIS A 874 21.41 -42.13 -7.12
CA HIS A 874 22.02 -43.05 -6.15
C HIS A 874 21.35 -42.95 -4.78
N HIS A 875 20.98 -41.73 -4.38
CA HIS A 875 20.35 -41.46 -3.08
C HIS A 875 18.86 -41.86 -3.01
N LEU A 876 18.26 -42.30 -4.13
CA LEU A 876 16.86 -42.73 -4.19
C LEU A 876 16.59 -43.92 -3.26
N ASP A 877 17.53 -44.84 -3.15
CA ASP A 877 17.37 -46.12 -2.47
C ASP A 877 17.79 -46.09 -0.98
N ASP A 878 18.34 -44.97 -0.49
CA ASP A 878 18.88 -44.85 0.87
C ASP A 878 17.81 -44.72 1.97
N GLY A 879 16.71 -44.02 1.69
CA GLY A 879 15.67 -43.75 2.69
C GLY A 879 14.44 -43.02 2.16
N MET A 880 13.34 -43.07 2.92
CA MET A 880 12.04 -42.52 2.49
C MET A 880 12.09 -41.01 2.20
N LEU A 881 12.83 -40.24 3.02
CA LEU A 881 12.98 -38.80 2.82
C LEU A 881 13.78 -38.49 1.54
N SER A 882 14.88 -39.20 1.30
CA SER A 882 15.71 -39.05 0.09
C SER A 882 14.92 -39.43 -1.17
N CYS A 883 14.11 -40.49 -1.08
CA CYS A 883 13.19 -40.90 -2.14
C CYS A 883 12.12 -39.84 -2.44
N MET A 884 11.50 -39.26 -1.40
CA MET A 884 10.53 -38.18 -1.58
C MET A 884 11.18 -36.94 -2.21
N LYS A 885 12.37 -36.53 -1.75
CA LYS A 885 13.12 -35.42 -2.34
C LYS A 885 13.49 -35.67 -3.80
N TYR A 886 13.89 -36.90 -4.14
CA TYR A 886 14.19 -37.29 -5.52
C TYR A 886 12.95 -37.18 -6.41
N PHE A 887 11.79 -37.67 -5.97
CA PHE A 887 10.55 -37.53 -6.74
C PHE A 887 10.13 -36.07 -6.85
N LEU A 888 10.27 -35.24 -5.81
CA LEU A 888 9.98 -33.81 -5.94
C LEU A 888 10.84 -33.12 -7.02
N ASN A 889 12.08 -33.54 -7.21
CA ASN A 889 12.95 -33.05 -8.28
C ASN A 889 12.59 -33.61 -9.67
N TYR A 890 12.42 -34.92 -9.78
CA TYR A 890 12.43 -35.64 -11.06
C TYR A 890 11.12 -36.38 -11.38
N PHE A 891 10.00 -36.08 -10.69
CA PHE A 891 8.71 -36.73 -10.94
C PHE A 891 8.27 -36.62 -12.40
N PHE A 892 8.26 -35.40 -12.94
CA PHE A 892 7.86 -35.17 -14.33
C PHE A 892 8.91 -35.69 -15.33
N TYR A 893 10.19 -35.71 -14.96
CA TYR A 893 11.25 -36.33 -15.76
C TYR A 893 11.04 -37.85 -15.92
N LYS A 894 10.62 -38.56 -14.85
CA LYS A 894 10.36 -40.01 -14.90
C LYS A 894 8.97 -40.38 -15.43
N PHE A 895 7.92 -39.65 -15.07
CA PHE A 895 6.50 -39.97 -15.35
C PHE A 895 5.80 -38.99 -16.33
N GLY A 896 6.57 -38.22 -17.10
CA GLY A 896 6.03 -37.16 -17.94
C GLY A 896 5.12 -37.65 -19.08
N LEU A 897 5.40 -38.80 -19.70
CA LEU A 897 4.53 -39.37 -20.73
C LEU A 897 3.20 -39.86 -20.16
N GLU A 898 3.24 -40.58 -19.04
CA GLU A 898 2.08 -41.13 -18.36
C GLU A 898 1.15 -40.00 -17.89
N THR A 899 1.72 -38.93 -17.34
CA THR A 899 0.96 -37.73 -16.96
C THR A 899 0.35 -37.03 -18.17
N CYS A 900 1.08 -36.88 -19.29
CA CYS A 900 0.53 -36.30 -20.53
C CYS A 900 -0.62 -37.12 -21.11
N PHE A 901 -0.53 -38.45 -21.10
CA PHE A 901 -1.62 -39.31 -21.57
C PHE A 901 -2.84 -39.25 -20.67
N LEU A 902 -2.64 -39.21 -19.34
CA LEU A 902 -3.74 -39.02 -18.40
C LEU A 902 -4.42 -37.66 -18.58
N MET A 903 -3.65 -36.60 -18.82
CA MET A 903 -4.18 -35.29 -19.16
C MET A 903 -4.98 -35.32 -20.47
N ALA A 904 -4.52 -36.05 -21.49
CA ALA A 904 -5.26 -36.20 -22.74
C ALA A 904 -6.60 -36.91 -22.55
N VAL A 905 -6.63 -37.99 -21.75
CA VAL A 905 -7.88 -38.69 -21.40
C VAL A 905 -8.81 -37.76 -20.59
N ASN A 906 -8.26 -36.94 -19.69
CA ASN A 906 -9.05 -35.95 -18.97
C ASN A 906 -9.67 -34.90 -19.92
N VAL A 907 -8.93 -34.39 -20.91
CA VAL A 907 -9.49 -33.49 -21.94
C VAL A 907 -10.64 -34.17 -22.68
N ILE A 908 -10.43 -35.41 -23.15
CA ILE A 908 -11.45 -36.18 -23.87
C ILE A 908 -12.70 -36.36 -23.01
N GLY A 909 -12.53 -36.73 -21.73
CA GLY A 909 -13.61 -36.99 -20.81
C GLY A 909 -14.42 -35.76 -20.39
N GLN A 910 -13.78 -34.59 -20.26
CA GLN A 910 -14.46 -33.35 -19.88
C GLN A 910 -15.20 -32.69 -21.06
N ARG A 911 -14.70 -32.84 -22.28
CA ARG A 911 -15.25 -32.18 -23.48
C ARG A 911 -16.33 -32.96 -24.21
N MET A 912 -16.14 -34.27 -24.41
CA MET A 912 -17.03 -35.17 -25.21
C MET A 912 -17.63 -34.54 -26.48
N ASP A 913 -16.82 -33.82 -27.25
CA ASP A 913 -17.21 -33.11 -28.46
C ASP A 913 -16.39 -33.57 -29.68
N LEU A 914 -16.63 -32.98 -30.85
CA LEU A 914 -15.87 -33.29 -32.07
C LEU A 914 -14.36 -33.11 -31.88
N PHE A 915 -13.93 -32.08 -31.14
CA PHE A 915 -12.52 -31.84 -30.86
C PHE A 915 -11.92 -32.92 -29.95
N ALA A 916 -12.67 -33.42 -28.97
CA ALA A 916 -12.28 -34.55 -28.16
C ALA A 916 -12.04 -35.82 -29.01
N VAL A 917 -12.80 -36.02 -30.10
CA VAL A 917 -12.53 -37.11 -31.06
C VAL A 917 -11.18 -36.89 -31.75
N GLY A 918 -10.87 -35.64 -32.14
CA GLY A 918 -9.56 -35.27 -32.67
C GLY A 918 -8.42 -35.57 -31.68
N HIS A 919 -8.58 -35.23 -30.40
CA HIS A 919 -7.60 -35.57 -29.36
C HIS A 919 -7.47 -37.08 -29.14
N ALA A 920 -8.57 -37.84 -29.21
CA ALA A 920 -8.56 -39.30 -29.11
C ALA A 920 -7.80 -39.94 -30.27
N LEU A 921 -8.01 -39.48 -31.50
CA LEU A 921 -7.26 -39.93 -32.69
C LEU A 921 -5.76 -39.58 -32.58
N GLY A 922 -5.45 -38.38 -32.07
CA GLY A 922 -4.08 -37.99 -31.76
C GLY A 922 -3.42 -38.91 -30.73
N LEU A 923 -4.13 -39.22 -29.64
CA LEU A 923 -3.68 -40.14 -28.60
C LEU A 923 -3.44 -41.55 -29.15
N ILE A 924 -4.36 -42.09 -29.96
CA ILE A 924 -4.20 -43.40 -30.63
C ILE A 924 -2.96 -43.40 -31.54
N THR A 925 -2.74 -42.33 -32.31
CA THR A 925 -1.58 -42.20 -33.21
C THR A 925 -0.26 -42.25 -32.43
N VAL A 926 -0.20 -41.56 -31.29
CA VAL A 926 0.99 -41.55 -30.42
C VAL A 926 1.17 -42.90 -29.71
N LEU A 927 0.11 -43.49 -29.15
CA LEU A 927 0.17 -44.79 -28.46
C LEU A 927 0.47 -45.97 -29.39
N SER A 928 0.12 -45.85 -30.68
CA SER A 928 0.51 -46.83 -31.71
C SER A 928 2.04 -46.95 -31.82
N CYS A 929 2.77 -45.89 -31.48
CA CYS A 929 4.22 -45.93 -31.35
C CYS A 929 4.61 -46.56 -30.00
N ARG A 930 4.85 -47.88 -29.97
CA ARG A 930 5.09 -48.63 -28.70
C ARG A 930 6.37 -48.27 -27.94
N SER A 931 7.39 -47.77 -28.64
CA SER A 931 8.74 -47.50 -28.10
C SER A 931 8.96 -46.01 -27.84
N ARG A 932 9.55 -45.65 -26.69
CA ARG A 932 9.86 -44.26 -26.29
C ARG A 932 10.63 -43.48 -27.36
N LYS A 933 11.63 -44.10 -28.01
CA LYS A 933 12.44 -43.48 -29.09
C LYS A 933 11.59 -43.03 -30.28
N ARG A 934 10.60 -43.85 -30.68
CA ARG A 934 9.66 -43.47 -31.76
C ARG A 934 8.67 -42.39 -31.32
N ILE A 935 8.17 -42.46 -30.08
CA ILE A 935 7.31 -41.41 -29.51
C ILE A 935 8.04 -40.06 -29.54
N ALA A 936 9.30 -40.01 -29.10
CA ALA A 936 10.12 -38.80 -29.08
C ALA A 936 10.27 -38.16 -30.48
N SER A 937 10.38 -38.96 -31.54
CA SER A 937 10.45 -38.46 -32.93
C SER A 937 9.14 -37.86 -33.43
N VAL A 938 7.99 -38.41 -33.02
CA VAL A 938 6.65 -37.92 -33.43
C VAL A 938 6.15 -36.79 -32.53
N TRP A 939 6.67 -36.67 -31.30
CA TRP A 939 6.19 -35.75 -30.27
C TRP A 939 6.15 -34.27 -30.69
N PRO A 940 7.16 -33.70 -31.39
CA PRO A 940 7.08 -32.31 -31.84
C PRO A 940 5.88 -32.06 -32.77
N LYS A 941 5.55 -33.02 -33.65
CA LYS A 941 4.38 -32.93 -34.54
C LYS A 941 3.08 -32.93 -33.75
N TYR A 942 3.01 -33.73 -32.68
CA TYR A 942 1.87 -33.75 -31.76
C TYR A 942 1.72 -32.41 -31.02
N CYS A 943 2.81 -31.80 -30.55
CA CYS A 943 2.77 -30.46 -29.94
C CYS A 943 2.25 -29.39 -30.91
N TYR A 944 2.69 -29.40 -32.17
CA TYR A 944 2.19 -28.46 -33.18
C TYR A 944 0.72 -28.70 -33.53
N PHE A 945 0.28 -29.97 -33.58
CA PHE A 945 -1.13 -30.32 -33.73
C PHE A 945 -1.98 -29.74 -32.59
N LEU A 946 -1.58 -29.95 -31.33
CA LEU A 946 -2.28 -29.39 -30.16
C LEU A 946 -2.32 -27.86 -30.18
N SER A 947 -1.20 -27.22 -30.55
CA SER A 947 -1.10 -25.76 -30.68
C SER A 947 -2.09 -25.22 -31.74
N GLY A 948 -2.11 -25.83 -32.94
CA GLY A 948 -3.03 -25.45 -34.01
C GLY A 948 -4.50 -25.67 -33.65
N VAL A 949 -4.83 -26.77 -32.98
CA VAL A 949 -6.19 -27.06 -32.50
C VAL A 949 -6.65 -26.01 -31.48
N LEU A 950 -5.81 -25.64 -30.51
CA LEU A 950 -6.14 -24.60 -29.53
C LEU A 950 -6.43 -23.25 -30.20
N CYS A 951 -5.60 -22.83 -31.16
CA CYS A 951 -5.82 -21.58 -31.90
C CYS A 951 -7.11 -21.61 -32.72
N PHE A 952 -7.36 -22.72 -33.41
CA PHE A 952 -8.57 -22.88 -34.22
C PHE A 952 -9.84 -22.85 -33.36
N GLN A 953 -9.85 -23.54 -32.22
CA GLN A 953 -10.96 -23.52 -31.28
C GLN A 953 -11.24 -22.10 -30.74
N TYR A 954 -10.20 -21.32 -30.45
CA TYR A 954 -10.38 -19.94 -29.98
C TYR A 954 -11.04 -19.06 -31.06
N VAL A 955 -10.64 -19.23 -32.33
CA VAL A 955 -11.26 -18.54 -33.47
C VAL A 955 -12.74 -18.91 -33.61
N LEU A 956 -13.10 -20.18 -33.40
CA LEU A 956 -14.50 -20.61 -33.37
C LEU A 956 -15.28 -19.99 -32.21
N CYS A 957 -14.66 -19.80 -31.03
CA CYS A 957 -15.30 -19.10 -29.92
C CYS A 957 -15.55 -17.61 -30.20
N ILE A 958 -14.69 -16.95 -30.98
CA ILE A 958 -14.89 -15.54 -31.40
C ILE A 958 -16.07 -15.42 -32.38
N GLY A 959 -16.12 -16.32 -33.36
CA GLY A 959 -17.15 -16.30 -34.39
C GLY A 959 -17.09 -15.07 -35.32
N PHE A 960 -18.13 -14.93 -36.15
CA PHE A 960 -18.33 -13.82 -37.07
C PHE A 960 -18.83 -12.56 -36.34
N PRO A 961 -18.43 -11.34 -36.77
CA PRO A 961 -18.87 -10.10 -36.13
C PRO A 961 -20.40 -9.94 -36.16
N PRO A 962 -21.05 -9.77 -35.00
CA PRO A 962 -22.52 -9.72 -34.90
C PRO A 962 -23.10 -8.44 -35.52
N ALA A 963 -22.31 -7.36 -35.66
CA ALA A 963 -22.74 -6.11 -36.30
C ALA A 963 -23.08 -6.26 -37.79
N ALA A 964 -22.69 -7.35 -38.43
CA ALA A 964 -23.05 -7.64 -39.82
C ALA A 964 -24.51 -8.13 -39.98
N CYS A 965 -25.24 -8.38 -38.88
CA CYS A 965 -26.62 -8.86 -38.86
C CYS A 965 -26.88 -10.07 -39.78
N LYS A 966 -25.90 -10.99 -39.89
CA LYS A 966 -26.02 -12.24 -40.64
C LYS A 966 -25.91 -13.41 -39.70
N ASP A 967 -26.94 -14.26 -39.69
CA ASP A 967 -26.91 -15.54 -38.99
C ASP A 967 -26.02 -16.56 -39.71
N TYR A 968 -25.63 -17.60 -38.96
CA TYR A 968 -24.80 -18.67 -39.48
C TYR A 968 -25.57 -19.64 -40.42
N PRO A 969 -24.86 -20.34 -41.33
CA PRO A 969 -25.49 -21.23 -42.32
C PRO A 969 -26.29 -22.43 -41.77
N TRP A 970 -26.14 -22.79 -40.48
CA TRP A 970 -26.90 -23.87 -39.81
C TRP A 970 -28.18 -23.39 -39.11
N ARG A 971 -28.51 -22.10 -39.21
CA ARG A 971 -29.77 -21.51 -38.71
C ARG A 971 -30.68 -20.87 -39.78
N PRO A 972 -30.75 -21.32 -41.05
CA PRO A 972 -31.73 -20.78 -41.98
C PRO A 972 -33.15 -21.19 -41.55
N PRO A 973 -34.19 -20.44 -41.96
CA PRO A 973 -35.59 -20.74 -41.61
C PRO A 973 -36.07 -22.14 -42.02
N SER A 974 -35.35 -22.84 -42.90
CA SER A 974 -35.65 -24.20 -43.38
C SER A 974 -34.80 -25.31 -42.75
N SER A 975 -33.89 -25.02 -41.81
CA SER A 975 -33.02 -26.05 -41.22
C SER A 975 -33.64 -26.74 -40.01
N ASN A 976 -33.57 -28.08 -39.98
CA ASN A 976 -33.99 -28.92 -38.84
C ASN A 976 -32.84 -29.25 -37.87
N VAL A 977 -31.77 -28.46 -37.83
CA VAL A 977 -30.60 -28.77 -36.98
C VAL A 977 -30.90 -28.37 -35.53
N ASP A 978 -30.96 -29.36 -34.64
CA ASP A 978 -31.16 -29.13 -33.21
C ASP A 978 -29.97 -28.38 -32.59
N SER A 979 -30.26 -27.46 -31.65
CA SER A 979 -29.23 -26.69 -30.92
C SER A 979 -28.22 -27.57 -30.19
N ASN A 980 -28.63 -28.76 -29.74
CA ASN A 980 -27.73 -29.71 -29.08
C ASN A 980 -26.68 -30.28 -30.05
N VAL A 981 -27.01 -30.45 -31.34
CA VAL A 981 -26.07 -30.95 -32.37
C VAL A 981 -25.03 -29.88 -32.70
N VAL A 982 -25.46 -28.62 -32.85
CA VAL A 982 -24.57 -27.46 -33.06
C VAL A 982 -23.57 -27.35 -31.90
N LYS A 983 -24.04 -27.52 -30.66
CA LYS A 983 -23.21 -27.49 -29.46
C LYS A 983 -22.19 -28.63 -29.41
N TRP A 984 -22.56 -29.84 -29.81
CA TRP A 984 -21.64 -31.00 -29.85
C TRP A 984 -20.55 -30.85 -30.92
N LEU A 985 -20.89 -30.27 -32.07
CA LEU A 985 -19.92 -29.96 -33.12
C LEU A 985 -18.99 -28.79 -32.76
N PHE A 986 -19.24 -28.09 -31.64
CA PHE A 986 -18.52 -26.89 -31.22
C PHE A 986 -18.49 -25.79 -32.29
N LEU A 987 -19.61 -25.62 -33.00
CA LEU A 987 -19.77 -24.57 -34.01
C LEU A 987 -20.08 -23.22 -33.33
N PRO A 988 -19.66 -22.09 -33.93
CA PRO A 988 -20.06 -20.78 -33.44
C PRO A 988 -21.58 -20.62 -33.55
N ASP A 989 -22.23 -19.96 -32.59
CA ASP A 989 -23.65 -19.65 -32.70
C ASP A 989 -23.97 -18.42 -31.83
N HIS A 990 -24.92 -17.59 -32.27
CA HIS A 990 -25.37 -16.43 -31.50
C HIS A 990 -26.42 -16.79 -30.45
N LEU A 991 -27.14 -17.90 -30.65
CA LEU A 991 -28.14 -18.40 -29.71
C LEU A 991 -27.50 -19.25 -28.60
N THR A 992 -26.68 -20.24 -28.99
CA THR A 992 -25.97 -21.13 -28.05
C THR A 992 -24.46 -21.07 -28.29
N PRO A 993 -23.78 -20.01 -27.82
CA PRO A 993 -22.34 -19.85 -28.05
C PRO A 993 -21.53 -21.01 -27.45
N PRO A 994 -20.43 -21.43 -28.09
CA PRO A 994 -19.57 -22.49 -27.58
C PRO A 994 -18.93 -22.07 -26.25
N ASN A 995 -18.82 -23.00 -25.31
CA ASN A 995 -18.26 -22.69 -23.98
C ASN A 995 -16.73 -22.56 -24.05
N PRO A 996 -16.15 -21.37 -23.78
CA PRO A 996 -14.71 -21.16 -23.90
C PRO A 996 -13.91 -21.82 -22.77
N LEU A 997 -14.55 -22.23 -21.66
CA LEU A 997 -13.87 -22.87 -20.54
C LEU A 997 -13.20 -24.20 -20.91
N PHE A 998 -13.68 -24.87 -21.96
CA PHE A 998 -13.08 -26.12 -22.42
C PHE A 998 -11.63 -25.95 -22.89
N LEU A 999 -11.28 -24.79 -23.46
CA LEU A 999 -9.93 -24.49 -23.94
C LEU A 999 -8.87 -24.51 -22.83
N LEU A 1000 -9.26 -24.37 -21.56
CA LEU A 1000 -8.34 -24.50 -20.43
C LEU A 1000 -7.76 -25.91 -20.33
N TYR A 1001 -8.57 -26.93 -20.61
CA TYR A 1001 -8.11 -28.32 -20.57
C TYR A 1001 -7.13 -28.61 -21.72
N ASP A 1002 -7.42 -28.11 -22.92
CA ASP A 1002 -6.53 -28.25 -24.08
C ASP A 1002 -5.21 -27.50 -23.88
N PHE A 1003 -5.26 -26.31 -23.26
CA PHE A 1003 -4.07 -25.58 -22.85
C PHE A 1003 -3.23 -26.36 -21.84
N LEU A 1004 -3.84 -26.95 -20.80
CA LEU A 1004 -3.12 -27.76 -19.83
C LEU A 1004 -2.44 -28.95 -20.51
N LEU A 1005 -3.13 -29.62 -21.44
CA LEU A 1005 -2.56 -30.69 -22.24
C LEU A 1005 -1.38 -30.20 -23.10
N LEU A 1006 -1.49 -29.04 -23.75
CA LEU A 1006 -0.40 -28.42 -24.52
C LEU A 1006 0.80 -28.08 -23.62
N LEU A 1007 0.54 -27.53 -22.42
CA LEU A 1007 1.57 -27.23 -21.43
C LEU A 1007 2.31 -28.50 -21.01
N GLY A 1008 1.57 -29.55 -20.60
CA GLY A 1008 2.14 -30.85 -20.27
C GLY A 1008 2.96 -31.42 -21.42
N ALA A 1009 2.43 -31.40 -22.65
CA ALA A 1009 3.13 -31.90 -23.83
C ALA A 1009 4.42 -31.11 -24.14
N SER A 1010 4.40 -29.79 -23.98
CA SER A 1010 5.59 -28.95 -24.17
C SER A 1010 6.67 -29.18 -23.11
N LEU A 1011 6.28 -29.50 -21.87
CA LEU A 1011 7.21 -29.92 -20.82
C LEU A 1011 7.77 -31.31 -21.12
N GLN A 1012 6.98 -32.22 -21.67
CA GLN A 1012 7.49 -33.53 -22.06
C GLN A 1012 8.46 -33.43 -23.25
N LEU A 1013 8.24 -32.48 -24.17
CA LEU A 1013 9.20 -32.18 -25.22
C LEU A 1013 10.55 -31.72 -24.63
N GLN A 1014 10.52 -30.95 -23.54
CA GLN A 1014 11.73 -30.57 -22.79
C GLN A 1014 12.46 -31.77 -22.20
N VAL A 1015 11.72 -32.66 -21.57
CA VAL A 1015 12.28 -33.87 -20.98
C VAL A 1015 12.97 -34.72 -22.06
N PHE A 1016 12.39 -34.84 -23.26
CA PHE A 1016 13.04 -35.57 -24.35
C PHE A 1016 14.36 -34.94 -24.85
N GLU A 1017 14.47 -33.62 -24.84
CA GLU A 1017 15.72 -32.92 -25.20
C GLU A 1017 16.77 -33.07 -24.08
N GLU A 1018 16.37 -32.96 -22.82
CA GLU A 1018 17.24 -33.08 -21.65
C GLU A 1018 17.74 -34.52 -21.42
N GLU A 1019 16.93 -35.53 -21.75
CA GLU A 1019 17.30 -36.95 -21.65
C GLU A 1019 18.50 -37.33 -22.52
N VAL A 1020 18.77 -36.57 -23.59
CA VAL A 1020 19.92 -36.80 -24.47
C VAL A 1020 21.24 -36.33 -23.83
N GLN A 1021 21.17 -35.45 -22.82
CA GLN A 1021 22.35 -34.85 -22.21
C GLN A 1021 22.96 -35.75 -21.12
N ALA A 1022 24.22 -36.16 -21.30
CA ALA A 1022 24.93 -37.08 -20.40
C ALA A 1022 25.02 -36.58 -18.93
N SER A 1023 25.19 -35.27 -18.72
CA SER A 1023 25.25 -34.70 -17.36
C SER A 1023 23.93 -34.88 -16.59
N VAL A 1024 22.79 -34.87 -17.29
CA VAL A 1024 21.47 -35.08 -16.68
C VAL A 1024 21.25 -36.56 -16.39
N GLN A 1025 21.72 -37.45 -17.28
CA GLN A 1025 21.63 -38.89 -17.08
C GLN A 1025 22.36 -39.37 -15.82
N ILE A 1026 23.52 -38.80 -15.50
CA ILE A 1026 24.27 -39.13 -14.27
C ILE A 1026 23.49 -38.70 -13.03
N LEU A 1027 22.85 -37.52 -13.05
CA LEU A 1027 22.13 -36.97 -11.90
C LEU A 1027 20.77 -37.65 -11.68
N ALA A 1028 19.96 -37.73 -12.74
CA ALA A 1028 18.57 -38.17 -12.71
C ALA A 1028 18.37 -39.66 -13.10
N GLY A 1029 19.43 -40.32 -13.55
CA GLY A 1029 19.39 -41.69 -14.07
C GLY A 1029 18.80 -41.79 -15.48
N ASP A 1030 19.15 -42.87 -16.17
CA ASP A 1030 18.64 -43.17 -17.50
C ASP A 1030 17.12 -43.45 -17.51
N ASN A 1031 16.48 -43.09 -18.62
CA ASN A 1031 15.07 -43.29 -18.95
C ASN A 1031 14.85 -44.22 -20.15
N CYS A 1032 15.91 -44.82 -20.69
CA CYS A 1032 15.83 -45.81 -21.74
C CYS A 1032 15.01 -47.04 -21.34
N GLU A 1033 14.44 -47.69 -22.35
CA GLU A 1033 13.79 -48.99 -22.18
C GLU A 1033 14.87 -50.06 -22.02
N LEU A 1034 14.64 -51.06 -21.14
CA LEU A 1034 15.60 -52.13 -20.89
C LEU A 1034 15.81 -52.99 -22.15
N ASP A 1035 17.06 -53.10 -22.59
CA ASP A 1035 17.52 -54.17 -23.48
C ASP A 1035 18.00 -55.34 -22.59
N GLU A 1036 17.62 -56.57 -22.94
CA GLU A 1036 17.67 -57.77 -22.07
C GLU A 1036 19.10 -58.20 -21.62
N ASP A 1037 20.17 -57.55 -22.08
CA ASP A 1037 21.53 -58.10 -22.03
C ASP A 1037 22.45 -57.52 -20.92
N GLU A 1038 22.06 -56.47 -20.18
CA GLU A 1038 22.94 -55.86 -19.15
C GLU A 1038 22.42 -56.07 -17.72
N GLY A 1039 22.82 -57.22 -17.16
CA GLY A 1039 22.63 -57.56 -15.75
C GLY A 1039 23.70 -56.94 -14.85
N HIS A 1040 23.55 -55.68 -14.46
CA HIS A 1040 24.17 -55.19 -13.22
C HIS A 1040 23.13 -55.18 -12.09
N MET A 1041 23.09 -56.31 -11.40
CA MET A 1041 22.17 -56.60 -10.29
C MET A 1041 22.79 -56.11 -8.97
N SER A 1042 22.28 -55.03 -8.41
CA SER A 1042 22.62 -54.61 -7.05
C SER A 1042 21.62 -55.23 -6.06
N ASP A 1043 22.12 -55.99 -5.08
CA ASP A 1043 21.33 -56.62 -4.01
C ASP A 1043 20.46 -55.59 -3.26
N LEU A 1044 19.13 -55.78 -3.33
CA LEU A 1044 18.14 -54.83 -2.81
C LEU A 1044 17.16 -55.50 -1.82
N ILE A 1045 17.67 -56.27 -0.87
CA ILE A 1045 16.93 -56.51 0.38
C ILE A 1045 17.79 -56.03 1.54
N ARG A 1046 17.61 -54.74 1.89
CA ARG A 1046 17.99 -54.22 3.20
C ARG A 1046 16.69 -54.06 4.02
N ARG A 1047 16.74 -54.17 5.35
CA ARG A 1047 15.55 -54.02 6.20
C ARG A 1047 15.18 -52.53 6.35
N SER A 1048 14.53 -51.94 5.34
CA SER A 1048 14.07 -50.54 5.32
C SER A 1048 12.56 -50.42 5.05
N TYR A 1049 11.90 -49.40 5.62
CA TYR A 1049 10.49 -49.07 5.31
C TYR A 1049 10.26 -48.79 3.81
N LEU A 1050 11.27 -48.22 3.15
CA LEU A 1050 11.23 -47.95 1.73
C LEU A 1050 11.23 -49.25 0.90
N ASP A 1051 11.96 -50.27 1.33
CA ASP A 1051 11.98 -51.57 0.64
C ASP A 1051 10.68 -52.33 0.86
N MET A 1052 10.02 -52.21 2.03
CA MET A 1052 8.66 -52.71 2.23
C MET A 1052 7.67 -52.06 1.26
N MET A 1053 7.72 -50.73 1.09
CA MET A 1053 6.89 -50.02 0.12
C MET A 1053 7.19 -50.45 -1.33
N LYS A 1054 8.47 -50.65 -1.68
CA LYS A 1054 8.85 -51.17 -2.99
C LYS A 1054 8.26 -52.55 -3.24
N VAL A 1055 8.39 -53.49 -2.31
CA VAL A 1055 7.80 -54.84 -2.47
C VAL A 1055 6.29 -54.75 -2.66
N ILE A 1056 5.60 -53.88 -1.89
CA ILE A 1056 4.17 -53.64 -2.04
C ILE A 1056 3.83 -53.15 -3.45
N ILE A 1057 4.57 -52.15 -3.95
CA ILE A 1057 4.31 -51.54 -5.25
C ILE A 1057 4.70 -52.47 -6.41
N PHE A 1058 5.86 -53.13 -6.37
CA PHE A 1058 6.36 -53.92 -7.50
C PHE A 1058 5.76 -55.34 -7.58
N SER A 1059 5.33 -55.93 -6.45
CA SER A 1059 4.73 -57.28 -6.41
C SER A 1059 3.20 -57.27 -6.40
N TYR A 1060 2.58 -56.53 -5.47
CA TYR A 1060 1.12 -56.61 -5.25
C TYR A 1060 0.29 -55.68 -6.14
N MET A 1061 0.90 -54.68 -6.76
CA MET A 1061 0.17 -53.73 -7.61
C MET A 1061 -0.51 -54.40 -8.81
N PHE A 1062 0.06 -55.50 -9.35
CA PHE A 1062 -0.56 -56.24 -10.45
C PHE A 1062 -1.98 -56.70 -10.10
N TRP A 1063 -2.15 -57.34 -8.95
CA TRP A 1063 -3.45 -57.82 -8.47
C TRP A 1063 -4.40 -56.67 -8.16
N PHE A 1064 -3.88 -55.58 -7.60
CA PHE A 1064 -4.66 -54.36 -7.36
C PHE A 1064 -5.20 -53.76 -8.67
N VAL A 1065 -4.39 -53.70 -9.73
CA VAL A 1065 -4.84 -53.22 -11.06
C VAL A 1065 -5.95 -54.11 -11.62
N LEU A 1066 -5.86 -55.44 -11.45
CA LEU A 1066 -6.94 -56.35 -11.83
C LEU A 1066 -8.23 -56.08 -11.07
N THR A 1067 -8.15 -55.78 -9.76
CA THR A 1067 -9.33 -55.34 -8.99
C THR A 1067 -9.94 -54.05 -9.54
N ILE A 1068 -9.12 -53.07 -9.93
CA ILE A 1068 -9.62 -51.82 -10.57
C ILE A 1068 -10.29 -52.11 -11.92
N ILE A 1069 -9.74 -53.02 -12.73
CA ILE A 1069 -10.36 -53.43 -14.00
C ILE A 1069 -11.71 -54.12 -13.72
N PHE A 1070 -11.79 -54.98 -12.71
CA PHE A 1070 -13.04 -55.62 -12.29
C PHE A 1070 -14.09 -54.60 -11.83
N ILE A 1071 -13.70 -53.63 -11.01
CA ILE A 1071 -14.59 -52.53 -10.58
C ILE A 1071 -15.07 -51.73 -11.80
N THR A 1072 -14.16 -51.41 -12.73
CA THR A 1072 -14.52 -50.69 -13.98
C THR A 1072 -15.49 -51.50 -14.84
N GLY A 1073 -15.35 -52.82 -14.88
CA GLY A 1073 -16.24 -53.72 -15.62
C GLY A 1073 -17.59 -53.99 -14.95
N THR A 1074 -17.72 -53.80 -13.64
CA THR A 1074 -18.96 -54.09 -12.88
C THR A 1074 -19.76 -52.85 -12.50
N THR A 1075 -19.11 -51.70 -12.34
CA THR A 1075 -19.77 -50.45 -11.93
C THR A 1075 -20.77 -49.92 -12.96
N ARG A 1076 -20.64 -50.29 -14.24
CA ARG A 1076 -21.48 -49.81 -15.35
C ARG A 1076 -21.96 -50.97 -16.22
N ILE A 1077 -23.23 -50.94 -16.62
CA ILE A 1077 -23.82 -51.94 -17.52
C ILE A 1077 -23.66 -51.43 -18.96
N SER A 1078 -22.66 -51.93 -19.68
CA SER A 1078 -22.41 -51.61 -21.08
C SER A 1078 -21.72 -52.77 -21.77
N ILE A 1079 -21.93 -52.94 -23.07
CA ILE A 1079 -21.20 -53.93 -23.88
C ILE A 1079 -19.67 -53.76 -23.78
N PHE A 1080 -19.20 -52.52 -23.61
CA PHE A 1080 -17.78 -52.23 -23.42
C PHE A 1080 -17.23 -52.77 -22.10
N CYS A 1081 -18.08 -52.92 -21.08
CA CYS A 1081 -17.68 -53.46 -19.78
C CYS A 1081 -17.45 -54.98 -19.82
N MET A 1082 -18.14 -55.69 -20.72
CA MET A 1082 -17.92 -57.11 -20.94
C MET A 1082 -16.45 -57.41 -21.30
N GLY A 1083 -15.83 -56.59 -22.15
CA GLY A 1083 -14.42 -56.77 -22.50
C GLY A 1083 -13.46 -56.58 -21.31
N TYR A 1084 -13.76 -55.67 -20.37
CA TYR A 1084 -12.97 -55.54 -19.14
C TYR A 1084 -13.13 -56.76 -18.23
N LEU A 1085 -14.33 -57.32 -18.11
CA LEU A 1085 -14.56 -58.53 -17.31
C LEU A 1085 -13.86 -59.75 -17.92
N VAL A 1086 -13.95 -59.93 -19.25
CA VAL A 1086 -13.24 -61.00 -19.97
C VAL A 1086 -11.73 -60.89 -19.78
N ALA A 1087 -11.17 -59.69 -19.93
CA ALA A 1087 -9.75 -59.46 -19.68
C ALA A 1087 -9.38 -59.74 -18.21
N CYS A 1088 -10.17 -59.26 -17.26
CA CYS A 1088 -9.94 -59.49 -15.83
C CYS A 1088 -9.92 -60.97 -15.48
N PHE A 1089 -10.91 -61.75 -15.92
CA PHE A 1089 -10.95 -63.19 -15.65
C PHE A 1089 -9.80 -63.94 -16.32
N TYR A 1090 -9.43 -63.54 -17.54
CA TYR A 1090 -8.26 -64.10 -18.23
C TYR A 1090 -6.96 -63.87 -17.43
N PHE A 1091 -6.69 -62.64 -16.98
CA PHE A 1091 -5.50 -62.32 -16.20
C PHE A 1091 -5.53 -62.86 -14.76
N LEU A 1092 -6.70 -63.03 -14.15
CA LEU A 1092 -6.81 -63.70 -12.84
C LEU A 1092 -6.49 -65.20 -12.93
N LEU A 1093 -6.89 -65.85 -14.02
CA LEU A 1093 -6.66 -67.29 -14.23
C LEU A 1093 -5.22 -67.60 -14.67
N VAL A 1094 -4.66 -66.79 -15.57
CA VAL A 1094 -3.33 -67.04 -16.18
C VAL A 1094 -2.24 -66.15 -15.55
N GLY A 1095 -2.58 -65.25 -14.63
CA GLY A 1095 -1.68 -64.20 -14.12
C GLY A 1095 -0.39 -64.70 -13.48
N GLY A 1096 -0.46 -65.77 -12.68
CA GLY A 1096 0.72 -66.36 -12.02
C GLY A 1096 1.74 -66.88 -13.04
N ASP A 1097 1.28 -67.63 -14.04
CA ASP A 1097 2.13 -68.16 -15.11
C ASP A 1097 2.60 -67.07 -16.07
N LEU A 1098 1.79 -66.02 -16.26
CA LEU A 1098 2.13 -64.89 -17.11
C LEU A 1098 3.29 -64.06 -16.54
N LEU A 1099 3.35 -63.86 -15.21
CA LEU A 1099 4.44 -63.14 -14.55
C LEU A 1099 5.79 -63.85 -14.67
N LEU A 1100 5.80 -65.17 -14.92
CA LEU A 1100 7.01 -65.97 -15.13
C LEU A 1100 7.51 -65.93 -16.59
N LYS A 1101 6.68 -65.47 -17.54
CA LYS A 1101 7.06 -65.34 -18.96
C LYS A 1101 7.98 -64.12 -19.16
N PRO A 1102 8.79 -64.10 -20.25
CA PRO A 1102 9.63 -62.95 -20.57
C PRO A 1102 8.78 -61.67 -20.73
N VAL A 1103 9.33 -60.55 -20.26
CA VAL A 1103 8.65 -59.24 -20.19
C VAL A 1103 8.08 -58.82 -21.56
N LYS A 1104 8.75 -59.15 -22.66
CA LYS A 1104 8.28 -58.89 -24.03
C LYS A 1104 6.90 -59.51 -24.31
N SER A 1105 6.65 -60.73 -23.84
CA SER A 1105 5.34 -61.39 -24.02
C SER A 1105 4.27 -60.73 -23.15
N ILE A 1106 4.59 -60.38 -21.90
CA ILE A 1106 3.66 -59.71 -20.96
C ILE A 1106 3.22 -58.36 -21.54
N LEU A 1107 4.17 -57.58 -22.06
CA LEU A 1107 3.90 -56.25 -22.62
C LEU A 1107 2.98 -56.29 -23.84
N VAL A 1108 3.01 -57.34 -24.68
CA VAL A 1108 2.10 -57.44 -25.83
C VAL A 1108 0.65 -57.61 -25.40
N TYR A 1109 0.36 -58.49 -24.43
CA TYR A 1109 -0.98 -58.65 -23.88
C TYR A 1109 -1.44 -57.39 -23.14
N TRP A 1110 -0.53 -56.74 -22.42
CA TRP A 1110 -0.83 -55.51 -21.69
C TRP A 1110 -1.08 -54.31 -22.62
N ASP A 1111 -0.29 -54.16 -23.67
CA ASP A 1111 -0.49 -53.12 -24.71
C ASP A 1111 -1.82 -53.35 -25.46
N CYS A 1112 -2.25 -54.61 -25.64
CA CYS A 1112 -3.58 -54.93 -26.18
C CYS A 1112 -4.71 -54.45 -25.25
N LEU A 1113 -4.55 -54.64 -23.94
CA LEU A 1113 -5.51 -54.17 -22.93
C LEU A 1113 -5.58 -52.63 -22.86
N ILE A 1114 -4.43 -51.95 -22.93
CA ILE A 1114 -4.37 -50.48 -23.02
C ILE A 1114 -5.05 -50.01 -24.31
N GLY A 1115 -4.79 -50.68 -25.44
CA GLY A 1115 -5.47 -50.41 -26.70
C GLY A 1115 -6.98 -50.56 -26.61
N TYR A 1116 -7.47 -51.61 -25.94
CA TYR A 1116 -8.90 -51.81 -25.67
C TYR A 1116 -9.50 -50.68 -24.83
N ASN A 1117 -8.84 -50.26 -23.74
CA ASN A 1117 -9.31 -49.17 -22.89
C ASN A 1117 -9.42 -47.85 -23.69
N VAL A 1118 -8.40 -47.49 -24.48
CA VAL A 1118 -8.42 -46.28 -25.33
C VAL A 1118 -9.50 -46.37 -26.40
N PHE A 1119 -9.72 -47.56 -26.98
CA PHE A 1119 -10.80 -47.81 -27.92
C PHE A 1119 -12.18 -47.58 -27.27
N VAL A 1120 -12.40 -48.07 -26.05
CA VAL A 1120 -13.64 -47.84 -25.29
C VAL A 1120 -13.86 -46.34 -25.04
N ILE A 1121 -12.82 -45.61 -24.59
CA ILE A 1121 -12.91 -44.16 -24.37
C ILE A 1121 -13.28 -43.43 -25.68
N THR A 1122 -12.65 -43.81 -26.79
CA THR A 1122 -12.90 -43.21 -28.11
C THR A 1122 -14.31 -43.51 -28.60
N MET A 1123 -14.78 -44.76 -28.46
CA MET A 1123 -16.12 -45.15 -28.87
C MET A 1123 -17.21 -44.49 -28.01
N LYS A 1124 -17.01 -44.37 -26.70
CA LYS A 1124 -17.91 -43.62 -25.83
C LYS A 1124 -18.00 -42.15 -26.23
N ASN A 1125 -16.89 -41.55 -26.64
CA ASN A 1125 -16.89 -40.18 -27.15
C ASN A 1125 -17.63 -40.07 -28.51
N ILE A 1126 -17.38 -40.96 -29.46
CA ILE A 1126 -18.10 -40.94 -30.75
C ILE A 1126 -19.61 -41.13 -30.55
N LEU A 1127 -20.00 -42.06 -29.67
CA LEU A 1127 -21.41 -42.32 -29.35
C LEU A 1127 -22.08 -41.17 -28.57
N SER A 1128 -21.31 -40.23 -28.03
CA SER A 1128 -21.86 -39.08 -27.29
C SER A 1128 -22.69 -38.15 -28.18
N ILE A 1129 -22.49 -38.13 -29.51
CA ILE A 1129 -23.36 -37.38 -30.43
C ILE A 1129 -24.81 -37.89 -30.42
N LEU A 1130 -24.97 -39.22 -30.31
CA LEU A 1130 -26.29 -39.84 -30.22
C LEU A 1130 -26.92 -39.47 -28.87
N ALA A 1131 -26.15 -39.54 -27.79
CA ALA A 1131 -26.62 -39.27 -26.43
C ALA A 1131 -26.95 -37.78 -26.17
N CYS A 1132 -26.16 -36.84 -26.67
CA CYS A 1132 -26.33 -35.40 -26.41
C CYS A 1132 -27.11 -34.70 -27.53
N GLY A 1133 -26.89 -35.07 -28.80
CA GLY A 1133 -27.51 -34.43 -29.96
C GLY A 1133 -28.94 -34.89 -30.24
N PHE A 1134 -29.14 -36.20 -30.35
CA PHE A 1134 -30.40 -36.79 -30.86
C PHE A 1134 -31.29 -37.43 -29.77
N ILE A 1135 -31.11 -37.05 -28.50
CA ILE A 1135 -31.76 -37.71 -27.37
C ILE A 1135 -33.29 -37.76 -27.48
N LYS A 1136 -33.92 -36.70 -28.00
CA LYS A 1136 -35.39 -36.63 -28.18
C LYS A 1136 -35.91 -37.70 -29.14
N SER A 1137 -35.22 -37.91 -30.27
CA SER A 1137 -35.61 -38.93 -31.25
C SER A 1137 -35.26 -40.35 -30.80
N LEU A 1138 -34.15 -40.51 -30.06
CA LEU A 1138 -33.68 -41.82 -29.59
C LEU A 1138 -34.55 -42.39 -28.46
N VAL A 1139 -35.01 -41.55 -27.53
CA VAL A 1139 -35.91 -41.97 -26.45
C VAL A 1139 -37.26 -42.46 -27.00
N LEU A 1140 -37.76 -41.85 -28.08
CA LEU A 1140 -39.05 -42.23 -28.69
C LEU A 1140 -38.96 -43.51 -29.53
N ASN A 1141 -37.90 -43.67 -30.34
CA ASN A 1141 -37.86 -44.72 -31.36
C ASN A 1141 -36.93 -45.91 -31.01
N HIS A 1142 -35.89 -45.70 -30.20
CA HIS A 1142 -34.77 -46.65 -30.05
C HIS A 1142 -34.20 -46.73 -28.62
N CYS A 1143 -35.06 -46.90 -27.60
CA CYS A 1143 -34.61 -47.02 -26.19
C CYS A 1143 -33.66 -48.22 -25.94
N TRP A 1144 -33.79 -49.33 -26.68
CA TRP A 1144 -32.89 -50.49 -26.56
C TRP A 1144 -31.41 -50.13 -26.83
N LEU A 1145 -31.16 -49.18 -27.74
CA LEU A 1145 -29.81 -48.73 -28.08
C LEU A 1145 -29.19 -47.89 -26.95
N ILE A 1146 -30.03 -47.10 -26.27
CA ILE A 1146 -29.63 -46.30 -25.10
C ILE A 1146 -29.17 -47.23 -23.96
N GLN A 1147 -29.92 -48.29 -23.69
CA GLN A 1147 -29.61 -49.24 -22.62
C GLN A 1147 -28.40 -50.13 -22.95
N LEU A 1148 -28.23 -50.57 -24.20
CA LEU A 1148 -27.12 -51.44 -24.61
C LEU A 1148 -25.74 -50.78 -24.44
N PHE A 1149 -25.65 -49.50 -24.81
CA PHE A 1149 -24.39 -48.75 -24.75
C PHE A 1149 -24.28 -47.83 -23.52
N SER A 1150 -25.34 -47.72 -22.70
CA SER A 1150 -25.45 -46.77 -21.59
C SER A 1150 -25.23 -45.32 -22.06
N LEU A 1151 -26.05 -44.88 -23.01
CA LEU A 1151 -25.95 -43.55 -23.61
C LEU A 1151 -26.61 -42.50 -22.71
N ALA A 1152 -25.82 -41.66 -22.04
CA ALA A 1152 -26.34 -40.46 -21.41
C ALA A 1152 -25.37 -39.28 -21.54
N CYS A 1153 -25.92 -38.07 -21.67
CA CYS A 1153 -25.13 -36.85 -21.76
C CYS A 1153 -24.74 -36.37 -20.35
N THR A 1154 -23.44 -36.40 -20.04
CA THR A 1154 -22.89 -36.03 -18.73
C THR A 1154 -22.53 -34.55 -18.60
N ILE A 1155 -22.50 -33.81 -19.72
CA ILE A 1155 -22.08 -32.40 -19.75
C ILE A 1155 -23.22 -31.46 -19.34
N LYS A 1156 -22.90 -30.51 -18.46
CA LYS A 1156 -23.84 -29.49 -17.99
C LYS A 1156 -24.23 -28.53 -19.12
N GLY A 1157 -25.52 -28.21 -19.22
CA GLY A 1157 -26.07 -27.24 -20.16
C GLY A 1157 -26.57 -27.81 -21.49
N TYR A 1158 -26.70 -29.13 -21.64
CA TYR A 1158 -27.54 -29.72 -22.68
C TYR A 1158 -28.99 -29.81 -22.19
N THR A 1159 -29.95 -29.61 -23.08
CA THR A 1159 -31.38 -29.71 -22.72
C THR A 1159 -31.73 -31.18 -22.49
N LYS A 1160 -32.13 -31.52 -21.26
CA LYS A 1160 -32.69 -32.84 -20.94
C LYS A 1160 -34.18 -32.85 -21.31
N PRO A 1161 -34.72 -33.94 -21.86
CA PRO A 1161 -36.17 -34.05 -22.04
C PRO A 1161 -36.87 -34.00 -20.67
N GLU A 1162 -38.00 -33.28 -20.57
CA GLU A 1162 -38.84 -33.28 -19.37
C GLU A 1162 -39.33 -34.71 -19.10
N GLN A 1163 -38.97 -35.25 -17.93
CA GLN A 1163 -39.24 -36.63 -17.50
C GLN A 1163 -40.74 -36.94 -17.28
N GLN A 1164 -41.65 -36.00 -17.54
CA GLN A 1164 -43.07 -36.15 -17.21
C GLN A 1164 -43.92 -36.87 -18.28
N SER A 1165 -43.39 -37.25 -19.44
CA SER A 1165 -44.24 -37.73 -20.55
C SER A 1165 -44.10 -39.19 -21.03
N SER A 1166 -43.18 -40.01 -20.52
CA SER A 1166 -43.28 -41.48 -20.76
C SER A 1166 -42.52 -42.35 -19.76
N LYS A 1167 -43.22 -43.29 -19.13
CA LYS A 1167 -42.66 -44.39 -18.31
C LYS A 1167 -41.90 -45.46 -19.13
N GLN A 1168 -41.51 -45.18 -20.38
CA GLN A 1168 -40.99 -46.19 -21.31
C GLN A 1168 -39.46 -46.24 -21.44
N CYS A 1169 -38.70 -45.25 -20.92
CA CYS A 1169 -37.24 -45.29 -20.97
C CYS A 1169 -36.61 -44.48 -19.82
N GLU A 1170 -36.03 -45.15 -18.82
CA GLU A 1170 -35.24 -44.50 -17.77
C GLU A 1170 -33.82 -44.21 -18.28
N LEU A 1171 -33.38 -42.94 -18.20
CA LEU A 1171 -32.03 -42.55 -18.58
C LEU A 1171 -31.06 -42.75 -17.41
N PRO A 1172 -29.95 -43.47 -17.59
CA PRO A 1172 -28.96 -43.70 -16.53
C PRO A 1172 -28.03 -42.49 -16.39
N SER A 1173 -28.54 -41.38 -15.85
CA SER A 1173 -27.83 -40.09 -15.84
C SER A 1173 -26.58 -40.06 -14.95
N ASP A 1174 -26.56 -40.85 -13.89
CA ASP A 1174 -25.42 -40.93 -12.96
C ASP A 1174 -24.41 -42.02 -13.38
N GLU A 1175 -24.68 -42.73 -14.49
CA GLU A 1175 -23.91 -43.88 -14.93
C GLU A 1175 -23.01 -43.68 -16.16
N ALA A 1176 -23.29 -42.71 -17.04
CA ALA A 1176 -22.58 -42.60 -18.33
C ALA A 1176 -21.18 -41.92 -18.29
N GLY A 1177 -20.52 -41.82 -17.14
CA GLY A 1177 -19.21 -41.13 -17.01
C GLY A 1177 -18.00 -41.96 -17.47
N ILE A 1178 -16.99 -41.30 -18.06
CA ILE A 1178 -15.68 -41.89 -18.47
C ILE A 1178 -14.66 -41.97 -17.31
N ILE A 1179 -15.02 -41.50 -16.11
CA ILE A 1179 -14.09 -41.38 -14.97
C ILE A 1179 -13.41 -42.72 -14.63
N TRP A 1180 -14.18 -43.82 -14.53
CA TRP A 1180 -13.61 -45.14 -14.22
C TRP A 1180 -12.72 -45.68 -15.33
N ASP A 1181 -13.02 -45.40 -16.60
CA ASP A 1181 -12.14 -45.76 -17.72
C ASP A 1181 -10.80 -45.02 -17.64
N GLY A 1182 -10.82 -43.74 -17.23
CA GLY A 1182 -9.61 -42.93 -17.00
C GLY A 1182 -8.79 -43.37 -15.78
N VAL A 1183 -9.45 -43.77 -14.69
CA VAL A 1183 -8.78 -44.35 -13.52
C VAL A 1183 -8.13 -45.69 -13.89
N CYS A 1184 -8.85 -46.55 -14.61
CA CYS A 1184 -8.33 -47.80 -15.14
C CYS A 1184 -7.11 -47.55 -16.04
N PHE A 1185 -7.21 -46.60 -16.98
CA PHE A 1185 -6.10 -46.20 -17.85
C PHE A 1185 -4.84 -45.77 -17.06
N CYS A 1186 -5.01 -44.99 -15.99
CA CYS A 1186 -3.90 -44.57 -15.12
C CYS A 1186 -3.15 -45.77 -14.53
N PHE A 1187 -3.87 -46.71 -13.92
CA PHE A 1187 -3.28 -47.91 -13.32
C PHE A 1187 -2.68 -48.86 -14.36
N LEU A 1188 -3.27 -48.96 -15.54
CA LEU A 1188 -2.70 -49.73 -16.66
C LEU A 1188 -1.35 -49.16 -17.12
N LEU A 1189 -1.23 -47.84 -17.25
CA LEU A 1189 0.04 -47.18 -17.60
C LEU A 1189 1.09 -47.33 -16.50
N LEU A 1190 0.68 -47.18 -15.23
CA LEU A 1190 1.58 -47.36 -14.09
C LEU A 1190 2.12 -48.81 -14.05
N GLN A 1191 1.26 -49.81 -14.27
CA GLN A 1191 1.67 -51.21 -14.30
C GLN A 1191 2.59 -51.52 -15.47
N ARG A 1192 2.33 -50.91 -16.64
CA ARG A 1192 3.23 -51.00 -17.80
C ARG A 1192 4.63 -50.46 -17.49
N ARG A 1193 4.73 -49.40 -16.69
CA ARG A 1193 6.01 -48.84 -16.23
C ARG A 1193 6.70 -49.79 -15.24
N VAL A 1194 5.94 -50.38 -14.32
CA VAL A 1194 6.43 -51.39 -13.37
C VAL A 1194 7.06 -52.58 -14.11
N PHE A 1195 6.39 -53.14 -15.14
CA PHE A 1195 6.93 -54.25 -15.92
C PHE A 1195 8.26 -53.94 -16.63
N ARG A 1196 8.54 -52.67 -16.94
CA ARG A 1196 9.78 -52.23 -17.60
C ARG A 1196 10.87 -51.77 -16.62
N SER A 1197 10.69 -52.00 -15.33
CA SER A 1197 11.63 -51.59 -14.29
C SER A 1197 12.60 -52.71 -13.91
N HIS A 1198 13.85 -52.37 -13.57
CA HIS A 1198 14.80 -53.33 -13.01
C HIS A 1198 14.29 -53.98 -11.72
N TYR A 1199 13.52 -53.25 -10.90
CA TYR A 1199 12.92 -53.80 -9.67
C TYR A 1199 11.94 -54.94 -9.95
N PHE A 1200 11.29 -54.97 -11.12
CA PHE A 1200 10.38 -56.06 -11.49
C PHE A 1200 11.14 -57.33 -11.88
N LEU A 1201 12.30 -57.21 -12.53
CA LEU A 1201 13.15 -58.38 -12.82
C LEU A 1201 13.56 -59.12 -11.54
N TYR A 1202 13.81 -58.39 -10.46
CA TYR A 1202 14.06 -58.98 -9.14
C TYR A 1202 12.85 -59.79 -8.63
N VAL A 1203 11.64 -59.24 -8.74
CA VAL A 1203 10.40 -59.95 -8.35
C VAL A 1203 10.19 -61.19 -9.20
N VAL A 1204 10.49 -61.14 -10.51
CA VAL A 1204 10.42 -62.31 -11.39
C VAL A 1204 11.40 -63.41 -10.95
N LEU A 1205 12.63 -63.04 -10.58
CA LEU A 1205 13.62 -63.99 -10.04
C LEU A 1205 13.15 -64.61 -8.72
N ASP A 1206 12.55 -63.82 -7.82
CA ASP A 1206 11.99 -64.32 -6.57
C ASP A 1206 10.80 -65.28 -6.81
N LEU A 1207 9.93 -64.95 -7.77
CA LEU A 1207 8.85 -65.83 -8.20
C LEU A 1207 9.36 -67.13 -8.86
N GLN A 1208 10.45 -67.08 -9.63
CA GLN A 1208 11.09 -68.27 -10.17
C GLN A 1208 11.70 -69.15 -9.06
N ASN A 1209 12.35 -68.53 -8.07
CA ASN A 1209 12.90 -69.24 -6.92
C ASN A 1209 11.81 -69.89 -6.06
N THR A 1210 10.68 -69.22 -5.82
CA THR A 1210 9.55 -69.79 -5.07
C THR A 1210 8.91 -70.99 -5.81
N GLN A 1211 8.83 -70.95 -7.15
CA GLN A 1211 8.40 -72.10 -7.96
C GLN A 1211 9.35 -73.29 -7.84
N LEU A 1212 10.67 -73.06 -7.90
CA LEU A 1212 11.67 -74.13 -7.71
C LEU A 1212 11.58 -74.75 -6.30
N LEU A 1213 11.28 -73.93 -5.29
CA LEU A 1213 11.14 -74.36 -3.90
C LEU A 1213 9.81 -75.09 -3.60
N ALA A 1214 8.82 -75.05 -4.49
CA ALA A 1214 7.51 -75.68 -4.25
C ALA A 1214 7.62 -77.19 -3.97
N SER A 1215 8.51 -77.90 -4.67
CA SER A 1215 8.78 -79.33 -4.44
C SER A 1215 9.37 -79.61 -3.06
N ARG A 1216 10.21 -78.71 -2.56
CA ARG A 1216 10.84 -78.79 -1.23
C ARG A 1216 9.82 -78.54 -0.12
N TYR A 1217 8.87 -77.62 -0.33
CA TYR A 1217 7.77 -77.39 0.61
C TYR A 1217 6.85 -78.60 0.75
N VAL A 1218 6.52 -79.27 -0.36
CA VAL A 1218 5.75 -80.52 -0.34
C VAL A 1218 6.49 -81.60 0.46
N LEU A 1219 7.80 -81.77 0.24
CA LEU A 1219 8.65 -82.70 1.01
C LEU A 1219 8.67 -82.40 2.52
N THR A 1220 8.65 -81.13 2.93
CA THR A 1220 8.56 -80.76 4.36
C THR A 1220 7.16 -80.93 4.96
N ILE A 1221 6.09 -80.82 4.17
CA ILE A 1221 4.70 -80.95 4.63
C ILE A 1221 4.24 -82.42 4.67
N THR A 1222 4.84 -83.31 3.87
CA THR A 1222 4.65 -84.77 3.97
C THR A 1222 5.83 -85.45 4.69
N PRO A 1223 6.00 -85.32 6.02
CA PRO A 1223 6.99 -86.09 6.74
C PRO A 1223 6.45 -87.51 6.99
N ARG A 1224 6.26 -88.32 5.93
CA ARG A 1224 6.02 -89.78 6.02
C ARG A 1224 5.82 -90.41 4.66
N GLN A 1225 6.90 -90.95 4.08
CA GLN A 1225 6.98 -92.28 3.45
C GLN A 1225 8.38 -92.49 2.87
N ILE A 1226 9.41 -92.42 3.74
CA ILE A 1226 10.68 -93.16 3.61
C ILE A 1226 11.03 -93.65 5.02
#